data_AF-A0AAE9J9W1-F1
#
_entry.id   AF-A0AAE9J9W1-F1
#
_cell.length_a   1.000
_cell.length_b   1.000
_cell.length_c   1.000
_cell.angle_alpha   90.00
_cell.angle_beta   90.00
_cell.angle_gamma   90.00
#
_symmetry.space_group_name_H-M   'P 1'
#
loop_
_entity.id
_entity.type
_entity.pdbx_description
1 polymer ?
#
loop_
_entity_poly.entity_id
_entity_poly.type
_entity_poly.pdbx_seq_one_letter_code
_entity_poly.pdbx_strand_id
1 'polypeptide(L)'
;MWVLKAPLFILLIDGIKSTKDSRFALDEYYQEASEIYKKANKIHLENELATGKIGALDVSERILNKKIDASLLEEYLEMKISGGLKEQNEMLELFEKAKESETSEQLKDDVENGFNMMDGFSDLEKKISEINIYGVYDYFRRLKKRFNQNFYASEYQSELFTRIYHTYSKILESVSSFQDDTLSDADKRIVWKNIELLREINITSHELQDGLEQHGFNNDLQGFASVERTRDVTEKLNAMMDEVKNFKKGIDSKLLKVEKEMETLEALREGNVVNEIKNRFQNLTKSSDFLTNFTTVFHGEYGGIQSLSPLLQKIKSFLSKMRSFEFRTSTSSKKWSTFENHFQHTKIQSGSLTKKFSNFRDCVQNFDFQMSFPIDFLADFDEKLTAVRSMDLYIQNATKRLEKLAETTDNLLTLIERRYPNPAQVDRDLLSLFREFLNEHACCLNFRDDYTFYGWIIEASIRLKELNLDNAREVFDGIFEKLDEPKQFLKCYSNLETTASDMKELLVLPGKVWNFDPKVLESTVEVVGMFKEAYKMIEEIKEWKVATNPEIENFPLDGEDVKAVSDGTNVLETIRNVQNGLEMMKTVDIENLGIKDSWDLLDSSLSQFFEILSRQKIWNSSNVSFPTNLPIDTIKTFIEDEYQENQRNDILNFLKEIQILKTDFHEYPNKLEKMNEAMEKMKRWEDEKMNPVKTMVDCFEMECNASLKLLKASN
;
A
#
# COMPACT_ATOMS: atom_id res chain seq x y z
N MET A 1 -120.36 -44.29 -8.09
CA MET A 1 -120.33 -45.70 -8.51
C MET A 1 -119.14 -45.85 -9.44
N TRP A 2 -118.09 -46.58 -9.01
CA TRP A 2 -117.19 -47.43 -9.84
C TRP A 2 -116.64 -46.85 -11.18
N VAL A 3 -115.36 -46.93 -11.58
CA VAL A 3 -114.15 -47.59 -11.06
C VAL A 3 -112.98 -47.39 -12.06
N LEU A 4 -111.74 -47.48 -11.54
CA LEU A 4 -110.46 -47.94 -12.14
C LEU A 4 -109.72 -47.23 -13.29
N LYS A 5 -108.41 -47.08 -12.99
CA LYS A 5 -107.15 -47.15 -13.78
C LYS A 5 -106.42 -45.80 -13.73
N ALA A 6 -105.24 -45.62 -13.13
CA ALA A 6 -104.11 -46.52 -13.00
C ALA A 6 -103.15 -46.11 -11.86
N PRO A 7 -102.57 -47.07 -11.11
CA PRO A 7 -101.30 -46.89 -10.43
C PRO A 7 -100.28 -47.91 -10.99
N LEU A 8 -99.26 -47.47 -11.76
CA LEU A 8 -98.10 -48.34 -12.05
C LEU A 8 -96.83 -47.68 -12.66
N PHE A 9 -96.70 -46.35 -12.74
CA PHE A 9 -95.51 -45.73 -13.37
C PHE A 9 -94.64 -44.83 -12.48
N ILE A 10 -94.91 -44.70 -11.18
CA ILE A 10 -94.13 -43.83 -10.27
C ILE A 10 -93.07 -44.61 -9.45
N LEU A 11 -92.92 -45.93 -9.65
CA LEU A 11 -91.97 -46.75 -8.86
C LEU A 11 -90.72 -47.23 -9.63
N LEU A 12 -90.35 -46.60 -10.76
CA LEU A 12 -89.18 -47.02 -11.57
C LEU A 12 -88.24 -45.90 -12.02
N ILE A 13 -88.23 -44.73 -11.35
CA ILE A 13 -87.23 -43.67 -11.60
C ILE A 13 -86.55 -43.26 -10.28
N ASP A 14 -86.02 -44.23 -9.56
CA ASP A 14 -85.02 -44.01 -8.49
C ASP A 14 -83.72 -44.80 -8.75
N GLY A 15 -83.52 -45.29 -9.98
CA GLY A 15 -82.55 -46.35 -10.27
C GLY A 15 -81.34 -45.99 -11.13
N ILE A 16 -81.21 -44.78 -11.69
CA ILE A 16 -80.05 -44.43 -12.54
C ILE A 16 -79.56 -43.02 -12.21
N LYS A 17 -78.75 -42.89 -11.16
CA LYS A 17 -77.82 -41.76 -11.02
C LYS A 17 -76.71 -41.95 -12.06
N SER A 18 -76.60 -41.03 -13.01
CA SER A 18 -75.54 -41.11 -14.02
C SER A 18 -74.22 -40.60 -13.44
N THR A 19 -73.09 -41.14 -13.93
CA THR A 19 -71.73 -40.68 -13.58
C THR A 19 -71.49 -39.18 -13.85
N LYS A 20 -72.31 -38.53 -14.68
CA LYS A 20 -72.25 -37.08 -14.89
C LYS A 20 -72.73 -36.27 -13.68
N ASP A 21 -73.72 -36.76 -12.94
CA ASP A 21 -74.26 -36.05 -11.76
C ASP A 21 -73.26 -36.06 -10.60
N SER A 22 -72.46 -37.13 -10.48
CA SER A 22 -71.43 -37.25 -9.44
C SER A 22 -70.18 -36.41 -9.70
N ARG A 23 -69.79 -36.23 -10.96
CA ARG A 23 -68.68 -35.37 -11.33
C ARG A 23 -69.01 -33.90 -11.09
N PHE A 24 -70.21 -33.50 -11.49
CA PHE A 24 -70.74 -32.16 -11.22
C PHE A 24 -70.75 -31.84 -9.71
N ALA A 25 -71.15 -32.81 -8.87
CA ALA A 25 -71.14 -32.65 -7.41
C ALA A 25 -69.72 -32.53 -6.80
N LEU A 26 -68.71 -33.20 -7.35
CA LEU A 26 -67.32 -33.08 -6.86
C LEU A 26 -66.68 -31.74 -7.27
N ASP A 27 -66.92 -31.31 -8.51
CA ASP A 27 -66.44 -30.02 -9.00
C ASP A 27 -67.03 -28.88 -8.18
N GLU A 28 -68.35 -28.82 -8.01
CA GLU A 28 -69.05 -27.81 -7.21
C GLU A 28 -68.54 -27.76 -5.77
N TYR A 29 -68.34 -28.93 -5.16
CA TYR A 29 -67.86 -29.02 -3.79
C TYR A 29 -66.39 -28.61 -3.62
N TYR A 30 -65.53 -28.95 -4.58
CA TYR A 30 -64.16 -28.42 -4.61
C TYR A 30 -64.16 -26.89 -4.76
N GLN A 31 -65.02 -26.34 -5.62
CA GLN A 31 -65.15 -24.89 -5.79
C GLN A 31 -65.63 -24.23 -4.50
N GLU A 32 -66.65 -24.79 -3.84
CA GLU A 32 -67.15 -24.33 -2.55
C GLU A 32 -66.05 -24.37 -1.47
N ALA A 33 -65.34 -25.50 -1.32
CA ALA A 33 -64.23 -25.64 -0.38
C ALA A 33 -63.09 -24.65 -0.66
N SER A 34 -62.75 -24.45 -1.94
CA SER A 34 -61.73 -23.49 -2.36
C SER A 34 -62.13 -22.04 -2.04
N GLU A 35 -63.40 -21.67 -2.25
CA GLU A 35 -63.93 -20.35 -1.89
C GLU A 35 -63.96 -20.13 -0.39
N ILE A 36 -64.43 -21.12 0.38
CA ILE A 36 -64.43 -21.08 1.85
C ILE A 36 -63.00 -20.96 2.36
N TYR A 37 -62.05 -21.75 1.86
CA TYR A 37 -60.64 -21.66 2.24
C TYR A 37 -60.09 -20.25 1.98
N LYS A 38 -60.27 -19.71 0.78
CA LYS A 38 -59.78 -18.36 0.42
C LYS A 38 -60.36 -17.28 1.35
N LYS A 39 -61.64 -17.39 1.71
CA LYS A 39 -62.32 -16.43 2.58
C LYS A 39 -61.90 -16.59 4.04
N ALA A 40 -61.92 -17.82 4.56
CA ALA A 40 -61.54 -18.15 5.93
C ALA A 40 -60.07 -17.80 6.20
N ASN A 41 -59.15 -18.12 5.28
CA ASN A 41 -57.75 -17.78 5.40
C ASN A 41 -57.53 -16.26 5.48
N LYS A 42 -58.20 -15.47 4.63
CA LYS A 42 -58.11 -14.00 4.70
C LYS A 42 -58.59 -13.44 6.04
N ILE A 43 -59.73 -13.90 6.52
CA ILE A 43 -60.31 -13.43 7.79
C ILE A 43 -59.44 -13.87 8.97
N HIS A 44 -58.92 -15.10 8.94
CA HIS A 44 -58.01 -15.62 9.94
C HIS A 44 -56.75 -14.75 10.06
N LEU A 45 -56.08 -14.48 8.94
CA LEU A 45 -54.88 -13.64 8.90
C LEU A 45 -55.14 -12.21 9.37
N GLU A 46 -56.30 -11.64 9.05
CA GLU A 46 -56.71 -10.33 9.55
C GLU A 46 -56.96 -10.35 11.07
N ASN A 47 -57.64 -11.39 11.56
CA ASN A 47 -57.96 -11.56 12.98
C ASN A 47 -56.72 -11.80 13.84
N GLU A 48 -55.75 -12.60 13.38
CA GLU A 48 -54.48 -12.81 14.10
C GLU A 48 -53.70 -11.52 14.30
N LEU A 49 -53.74 -10.62 13.30
CA LEU A 49 -53.11 -9.31 13.38
C LEU A 49 -53.92 -8.33 14.26
N ALA A 50 -55.25 -8.37 14.20
CA ALA A 50 -56.14 -7.54 15.02
C ALA A 50 -56.07 -7.87 16.51
N THR A 51 -55.96 -9.16 16.84
CA THR A 51 -55.89 -9.67 18.22
C THR A 51 -54.46 -9.64 18.78
N GLY A 52 -53.46 -9.32 17.95
CA GLY A 52 -52.05 -9.26 18.35
C GLY A 52 -51.39 -10.63 18.54
N LYS A 53 -52.02 -11.72 18.06
CA LYS A 53 -51.38 -13.05 17.98
C LYS A 53 -50.15 -13.03 17.07
N ILE A 54 -50.20 -12.20 16.03
CA ILE A 54 -49.08 -11.92 15.12
C ILE A 54 -48.90 -10.40 15.07
N GLY A 55 -47.66 -9.92 15.12
CA GLY A 55 -47.33 -8.51 14.96
C GLY A 55 -47.16 -8.09 13.50
N ALA A 56 -47.25 -6.79 13.23
CA ALA A 56 -47.01 -6.23 11.89
C ALA A 56 -45.57 -6.49 11.39
N LEU A 57 -44.61 -6.62 12.31
CA LEU A 57 -43.23 -6.99 11.97
C LEU A 57 -43.16 -8.45 11.48
N ASP A 58 -43.82 -9.39 12.16
CA ASP A 58 -43.86 -10.80 11.74
C ASP A 58 -44.47 -10.97 10.33
N VAL A 59 -45.54 -10.20 10.03
CA VAL A 59 -46.13 -10.14 8.68
C VAL A 59 -45.10 -9.64 7.65
N SER A 60 -44.30 -8.64 8.04
CA SER A 60 -43.25 -8.10 7.18
C SER A 60 -42.14 -9.12 6.91
N GLU A 61 -41.70 -9.85 7.95
CA GLU A 61 -40.69 -10.91 7.82
C GLU A 61 -41.15 -12.04 6.89
N ARG A 62 -42.43 -12.43 6.97
CA ARG A 62 -43.04 -13.41 6.07
C ARG A 62 -43.07 -12.93 4.62
N ILE A 63 -43.51 -11.69 4.38
CA ILE A 63 -43.61 -11.13 3.02
C ILE A 63 -42.23 -10.92 2.38
N LEU A 64 -41.27 -10.48 3.19
CA LEU A 64 -39.90 -10.20 2.75
C LEU A 64 -38.98 -11.43 2.81
N ASN A 65 -39.51 -12.57 3.26
CA ASN A 65 -38.79 -13.82 3.45
C ASN A 65 -37.44 -13.62 4.15
N LYS A 66 -37.41 -12.75 5.16
CA LYS A 66 -36.19 -12.35 5.87
C LYS A 66 -36.54 -11.89 7.28
N LYS A 67 -35.81 -12.42 8.27
CA LYS A 67 -35.89 -11.96 9.65
C LYS A 67 -35.32 -10.55 9.78
N ILE A 68 -36.03 -9.66 10.47
CA ILE A 68 -35.68 -8.25 10.66
C ILE A 68 -35.24 -8.06 12.11
N ASP A 69 -33.93 -8.19 12.33
CA ASP A 69 -33.33 -7.93 13.64
C ASP A 69 -32.87 -6.46 13.73
N ALA A 70 -33.73 -5.61 14.31
CA ALA A 70 -33.45 -4.19 14.49
C ALA A 70 -32.31 -3.91 15.49
N SER A 71 -31.98 -4.87 16.36
CA SER A 71 -30.91 -4.69 17.37
C SER A 71 -29.53 -4.46 16.72
N LEU A 72 -29.34 -4.95 15.49
CA LEU A 72 -28.14 -4.71 14.68
C LEU A 72 -27.95 -3.24 14.29
N LEU A 73 -29.00 -2.42 14.37
CA LEU A 73 -28.97 -1.01 13.99
C LEU A 73 -28.90 -0.06 15.19
N GLU A 74 -29.16 -0.56 16.40
CA GLU A 74 -29.26 0.27 17.61
C GLU A 74 -27.97 1.03 17.91
N GLU A 75 -26.81 0.40 17.69
CA GLU A 75 -25.49 1.03 17.92
C GLU A 75 -25.27 2.31 17.09
N TYR A 76 -25.97 2.45 15.97
CA TYR A 76 -25.84 3.60 15.06
C TYR A 76 -26.80 4.73 15.41
N LEU A 77 -27.86 4.47 16.19
CA LEU A 77 -28.88 5.47 16.52
C LEU A 77 -28.31 6.62 17.33
N GLU A 78 -27.43 6.33 18.28
CA GLU A 78 -26.81 7.31 19.17
C GLU A 78 -25.74 8.16 18.49
N MET A 79 -25.25 7.75 17.31
CA MET A 79 -24.18 8.47 16.60
C MET A 79 -24.65 9.84 16.10
N LYS A 80 -23.99 10.91 16.49
CA LYS A 80 -24.28 12.25 15.95
C LYS A 80 -23.67 12.39 14.55
N ILE A 81 -24.51 12.64 13.55
CA ILE A 81 -24.11 12.76 12.13
C ILE A 81 -24.25 14.18 11.57
N SER A 82 -24.98 15.07 12.25
CA SER A 82 -25.32 16.42 11.76
C SER A 82 -24.12 17.38 11.65
N GLY A 83 -22.94 16.96 12.10
CA GLY A 83 -21.67 17.69 11.95
C GLY A 83 -20.50 16.80 11.53
N GLY A 84 -20.78 15.65 10.89
CA GLY A 84 -19.77 14.63 10.59
C GLY A 84 -19.48 13.70 11.77
N LEU A 85 -18.83 12.57 11.48
CA LEU A 85 -18.33 11.67 12.52
C LEU A 85 -17.03 12.21 13.11
N LYS A 86 -16.75 11.89 14.38
CA LYS A 86 -15.57 12.40 15.10
C LYS A 86 -14.27 12.12 14.33
N GLU A 87 -14.06 10.86 13.97
CA GLU A 87 -12.85 10.38 13.30
C GLU A 87 -12.71 10.96 11.88
N GLN A 88 -13.84 11.20 11.21
CA GLN A 88 -13.88 11.89 9.92
C GLN A 88 -13.43 13.35 10.07
N ASN A 89 -13.94 14.05 11.08
CA ASN A 89 -13.60 15.45 11.31
C ASN A 89 -12.11 15.60 11.64
N GLU A 90 -11.57 14.72 12.50
CA GLU A 90 -10.14 14.70 12.81
C GLU A 90 -9.27 14.45 11.57
N MET A 91 -9.68 13.52 10.68
CA MET A 91 -8.97 13.27 9.42
C MET A 91 -9.05 14.48 8.46
N LEU A 92 -10.20 15.13 8.36
CA LEU A 92 -10.38 16.31 7.53
C LEU A 92 -9.58 17.50 8.05
N GLU A 93 -9.53 17.71 9.38
CA GLU A 93 -8.70 18.75 9.99
C GLU A 93 -7.22 18.54 9.70
N LEU A 94 -6.73 17.30 9.80
CA LEU A 94 -5.35 16.97 9.44
C LEU A 94 -5.08 17.16 7.95
N PHE A 95 -6.02 16.79 7.08
CA PHE A 95 -5.91 16.95 5.64
C PHE A 95 -5.88 18.43 5.22
N GLU A 96 -6.71 19.28 5.83
CA GLU A 96 -6.69 20.73 5.56
C GLU A 96 -5.42 21.38 6.11
N LYS A 97 -4.95 21.00 7.31
CA LYS A 97 -3.63 21.44 7.82
C LYS A 97 -2.50 21.03 6.88
N ALA A 98 -2.55 19.81 6.34
CA ALA A 98 -1.56 19.34 5.39
C ALA A 98 -1.53 20.20 4.12
N LYS A 99 -2.70 20.54 3.56
CA LYS A 99 -2.80 21.47 2.42
C LYS A 99 -2.30 22.87 2.74
N GLU A 100 -2.61 23.41 3.92
CA GLU A 100 -2.12 24.72 4.34
C GLU A 100 -0.59 24.74 4.51
N SER A 101 -0.01 23.60 4.90
CA SER A 101 1.43 23.42 5.05
C SER A 101 2.15 22.93 3.79
N GLU A 102 1.43 22.64 2.71
CA GLU A 102 1.96 22.01 1.51
C GLU A 102 3.08 22.86 0.90
N THR A 103 4.26 22.26 0.74
CA THR A 103 5.39 22.94 0.11
C THR A 103 5.41 22.71 -1.39
N SER A 104 5.85 23.72 -2.15
CA SER A 104 5.99 23.59 -3.60
C SER A 104 7.14 22.66 -3.97
N GLU A 105 7.03 21.99 -5.12
CA GLU A 105 8.12 21.15 -5.63
C GLU A 105 9.44 21.93 -5.77
N GLN A 106 9.40 23.19 -6.21
CA GLN A 106 10.59 24.04 -6.24
C GLN A 106 11.23 24.22 -4.86
N LEU A 107 10.43 24.33 -3.79
CA LEU A 107 10.96 24.46 -2.44
C LEU A 107 11.62 23.15 -1.98
N LYS A 108 10.99 22.01 -2.29
CA LYS A 108 11.55 20.69 -1.99
C LYS A 108 12.86 20.46 -2.75
N ASP A 109 12.92 20.80 -4.03
CA ASP A 109 14.12 20.76 -4.86
C ASP A 109 15.23 21.64 -4.29
N ASP A 110 14.89 22.87 -3.85
CA ASP A 110 15.87 23.76 -3.22
C ASP A 110 16.46 23.15 -1.94
N VAL A 111 15.64 22.48 -1.12
CA VAL A 111 16.10 21.80 0.10
C VAL A 111 16.96 20.58 -0.25
N GLU A 112 16.51 19.74 -1.19
CA GLU A 112 17.28 18.58 -1.68
C GLU A 112 18.66 19.01 -2.20
N ASN A 113 18.70 20.06 -3.02
CA ASN A 113 19.95 20.63 -3.56
C ASN A 113 20.88 21.13 -2.46
N GLY A 114 20.33 21.67 -1.37
CA GLY A 114 21.09 22.05 -0.18
C GLY A 114 21.83 20.89 0.47
N PHE A 115 21.15 19.76 0.65
CA PHE A 115 21.78 18.56 1.18
C PHE A 115 22.78 17.95 0.19
N ASN A 116 22.46 17.92 -1.11
CA ASN A 116 23.38 17.43 -2.15
C ASN A 116 24.69 18.23 -2.19
N MET A 117 24.59 19.56 -2.08
CA MET A 117 25.74 20.46 -2.01
C MET A 117 26.62 20.12 -0.79
N MET A 118 26.01 19.94 0.38
CA MET A 118 26.74 19.60 1.61
C MET A 118 27.39 18.22 1.57
N ASP A 119 26.71 17.22 0.99
CA ASP A 119 27.29 15.87 0.76
C ASP A 119 28.55 15.94 -0.11
N GLY A 120 28.61 16.86 -1.08
CA GLY A 120 29.78 17.12 -1.92
C GLY A 120 31.03 17.58 -1.15
N PHE A 121 30.84 18.12 0.07
CA PHE A 121 31.91 18.59 0.95
C PHE A 121 32.17 17.67 2.15
N SER A 122 31.51 16.51 2.22
CA SER A 122 31.59 15.57 3.35
C SER A 122 33.01 15.09 3.67
N ASP A 123 33.89 15.01 2.67
CA ASP A 123 35.27 14.55 2.86
C ASP A 123 36.22 15.63 3.41
N LEU A 124 35.79 16.89 3.47
CA LEU A 124 36.60 18.01 3.96
C LEU A 124 36.95 17.87 5.44
N GLU A 125 36.02 17.35 6.27
CA GLU A 125 36.27 17.19 7.71
C GLU A 125 37.53 16.32 7.96
N LYS A 126 37.61 15.22 7.20
CA LYS A 126 38.75 14.31 7.25
C LYS A 126 40.01 14.97 6.72
N LYS A 127 39.93 15.66 5.58
CA LYS A 127 41.10 16.33 4.98
C LYS A 127 41.68 17.42 5.87
N ILE A 128 40.85 18.20 6.56
CA ILE A 128 41.31 19.18 7.56
C ILE A 128 42.08 18.47 8.67
N SER A 129 41.58 17.32 9.14
CA SER A 129 42.23 16.54 10.20
C SER A 129 43.55 15.88 9.77
N GLU A 130 43.78 15.72 8.46
CA GLU A 130 45.02 15.19 7.87
C GLU A 130 46.09 16.25 7.57
N ILE A 131 45.81 17.52 7.87
CA ILE A 131 46.80 18.61 7.72
C ILE A 131 47.92 18.42 8.74
N ASN A 132 49.16 18.36 8.23
CA ASN A 132 50.36 18.26 9.05
C ASN A 132 51.00 19.64 9.23
N ILE A 133 50.57 20.36 10.27
CA ILE A 133 51.08 21.70 10.63
C ILE A 133 52.61 21.66 10.84
N TYR A 134 53.12 20.65 11.55
CA TYR A 134 54.56 20.49 11.76
C TYR A 134 55.33 20.28 10.45
N GLY A 135 54.71 19.61 9.48
CA GLY A 135 55.26 19.47 8.13
C GLY A 135 55.41 20.81 7.42
N VAL A 136 54.43 21.71 7.55
CA VAL A 136 54.50 23.07 6.99
C VAL A 136 55.58 23.92 7.67
N TYR A 137 55.68 23.86 9.00
CA TYR A 137 56.73 24.59 9.72
C TYR A 137 58.13 24.07 9.45
N ASP A 138 58.29 22.75 9.38
CA ASP A 138 59.56 22.14 9.01
C ASP A 138 59.96 22.56 7.60
N TYR A 139 59.00 22.62 6.68
CA TYR A 139 59.23 23.12 5.32
C TYR A 139 59.74 24.58 5.31
N PHE A 140 59.05 25.50 6.00
CA PHE A 140 59.52 26.90 6.09
C PHE A 140 60.89 27.00 6.77
N ARG A 141 61.16 26.18 7.78
CA ARG A 141 62.47 26.10 8.43
C ARG A 141 63.57 25.69 7.45
N ARG A 142 63.34 24.66 6.63
CA ARG A 142 64.31 24.19 5.63
C ARG A 142 64.55 25.24 4.54
N LEU A 143 63.51 25.89 4.02
CA LEU A 143 63.66 27.01 3.09
C LEU A 143 64.44 28.19 3.70
N LYS A 144 64.15 28.56 4.96
CA LYS A 144 64.85 29.64 5.66
C LYS A 144 66.33 29.31 5.91
N LYS A 145 66.67 28.04 6.13
CA LYS A 145 68.08 27.60 6.22
C LYS A 145 68.83 27.87 4.91
N ARG A 146 68.20 27.63 3.76
CA ARG A 146 68.77 27.95 2.43
C ARG A 146 68.98 29.45 2.25
N PHE A 147 68.11 30.27 2.81
CA PHE A 147 68.14 31.73 2.72
C PHE A 147 69.30 32.39 3.48
N ASN A 148 69.65 31.86 4.65
CA ASN A 148 70.54 32.51 5.62
C ASN A 148 72.04 32.21 5.41
N GLN A 149 72.43 31.55 4.33
CA GLN A 149 73.82 31.17 4.09
C GLN A 149 74.53 32.16 3.16
N ASN A 150 75.75 32.55 3.58
CA ASN A 150 76.54 33.65 3.02
C ASN A 150 76.82 33.47 1.53
N PHE A 151 76.64 34.57 0.79
CA PHE A 151 77.03 34.77 -0.61
C PHE A 151 78.49 34.36 -0.94
N TYR A 152 79.36 34.25 0.06
CA TYR A 152 80.75 33.81 -0.08
C TYR A 152 80.93 32.30 -0.33
N ALA A 153 79.94 31.47 0.03
CA ALA A 153 80.02 30.02 -0.19
C ALA A 153 79.75 29.65 -1.67
N SER A 154 79.00 30.47 -2.41
CA SER A 154 78.69 30.23 -3.82
C SER A 154 79.85 30.59 -4.76
N GLU A 155 80.65 31.61 -4.43
CA GLU A 155 81.87 31.93 -5.19
C GLU A 155 82.92 30.81 -5.02
N TYR A 156 83.13 30.33 -3.79
CA TYR A 156 84.00 29.18 -3.52
C TYR A 156 83.54 27.91 -4.26
N GLN A 157 82.24 27.60 -4.26
CA GLN A 157 81.72 26.45 -5.00
C GLN A 157 81.90 26.60 -6.52
N SER A 158 81.73 27.81 -7.06
CA SER A 158 82.01 28.08 -8.48
C SER A 158 83.49 27.83 -8.81
N GLU A 159 84.41 28.21 -7.93
CA GLU A 159 85.84 27.90 -8.10
C GLU A 159 86.09 26.39 -8.11
N LEU A 160 85.39 25.61 -7.27
CA LEU A 160 85.52 24.15 -7.24
C LEU A 160 85.03 23.49 -8.55
N PHE A 161 83.90 23.91 -9.11
CA PHE A 161 83.47 23.39 -10.42
C PHE A 161 84.49 23.72 -11.53
N THR A 162 85.02 24.95 -11.53
CA THR A 162 86.00 25.40 -12.53
C THR A 162 87.31 24.62 -12.37
N ARG A 163 87.67 24.28 -11.12
CA ARG A 163 88.79 23.41 -10.80
C ARG A 163 88.58 21.99 -11.33
N ILE A 164 87.39 21.41 -11.19
CA ILE A 164 87.05 20.10 -11.80
C ILE A 164 87.21 20.20 -13.32
N TYR A 165 86.63 21.23 -13.97
CA TYR A 165 86.75 21.44 -15.41
C TYR A 165 88.21 21.49 -15.88
N HIS A 166 89.03 22.32 -15.25
CA HIS A 166 90.43 22.48 -15.64
C HIS A 166 91.24 21.21 -15.41
N THR A 167 91.00 20.51 -14.31
CA THR A 167 91.70 19.28 -13.96
C THR A 167 91.31 18.16 -14.93
N TYR A 168 90.02 18.01 -15.19
CA TYR A 168 89.48 17.09 -16.17
C TYR A 168 90.03 17.36 -17.58
N SER A 169 90.07 18.63 -18.01
CA SER A 169 90.60 19.03 -19.32
C SER A 169 92.08 18.68 -19.48
N LYS A 170 92.89 18.85 -18.43
CA LYS A 170 94.30 18.45 -18.43
C LYS A 170 94.47 16.94 -18.60
N ILE A 171 93.65 16.15 -17.90
CA ILE A 171 93.64 14.67 -18.06
C ILE A 171 93.24 14.33 -19.50
N LEU A 172 92.18 14.96 -20.02
CA LEU A 172 91.68 14.73 -21.38
C LEU A 172 92.73 15.05 -22.45
N GLU A 173 93.36 16.23 -22.38
CA GLU A 173 94.43 16.65 -23.31
C GLU A 173 95.61 15.68 -23.26
N SER A 174 96.03 15.30 -22.05
CA SER A 174 97.09 14.33 -21.83
C SER A 174 96.75 12.98 -22.47
N VAL A 175 95.59 12.40 -22.14
CA VAL A 175 95.16 11.08 -22.61
C VAL A 175 94.90 11.05 -24.12
N SER A 176 94.37 12.13 -24.68
CA SER A 176 94.07 12.26 -26.12
C SER A 176 95.32 12.37 -26.99
N SER A 177 96.46 12.78 -26.41
CA SER A 177 97.73 12.89 -27.13
C SER A 177 98.35 11.54 -27.51
N PHE A 178 97.86 10.43 -26.92
CA PHE A 178 98.35 9.07 -27.21
C PHE A 178 97.47 8.40 -28.28
N GLN A 179 97.95 8.40 -29.53
CA GLN A 179 97.25 7.80 -30.68
C GLN A 179 97.52 6.30 -30.87
N ASP A 180 98.66 5.79 -30.39
CA ASP A 180 99.06 4.38 -30.47
C ASP A 180 99.07 3.72 -29.07
N ASP A 181 98.72 2.43 -29.01
CA ASP A 181 98.64 1.69 -27.74
C ASP A 181 100.02 1.36 -27.12
N THR A 182 101.14 1.67 -27.77
CA THR A 182 102.49 1.48 -27.21
C THR A 182 102.94 2.70 -26.42
N LEU A 183 102.91 2.59 -25.08
CA LEU A 183 103.40 3.63 -24.17
C LEU A 183 104.92 3.55 -24.00
N SER A 184 105.64 4.61 -24.37
CA SER A 184 107.05 4.78 -24.00
C SER A 184 107.20 5.02 -22.48
N ASP A 185 108.43 4.90 -21.95
CA ASP A 185 108.69 5.22 -20.54
C ASP A 185 108.40 6.69 -20.19
N ALA A 186 108.45 7.59 -21.18
CA ALA A 186 108.03 8.98 -21.02
C ALA A 186 106.50 9.08 -20.91
N ASP A 187 105.77 8.37 -21.77
CA ASP A 187 104.29 8.35 -21.79
C ASP A 187 103.73 7.74 -20.51
N LYS A 188 104.33 6.64 -20.02
CA LYS A 188 103.97 6.02 -18.74
C LYS A 188 104.08 7.00 -17.57
N ARG A 189 105.13 7.83 -17.53
CA ARG A 189 105.27 8.88 -16.51
C ARG A 189 104.21 9.96 -16.62
N ILE A 190 103.75 10.29 -17.83
CA ILE A 190 102.69 11.28 -18.05
C ILE A 190 101.34 10.71 -17.60
N VAL A 191 100.98 9.49 -18.01
CA VAL A 191 99.74 8.82 -17.60
C VAL A 191 99.70 8.62 -16.08
N TRP A 192 100.82 8.23 -15.46
CA TRP A 192 100.91 8.09 -14.00
C TRP A 192 100.67 9.42 -13.26
N LYS A 193 101.13 10.55 -13.82
CA LYS A 193 100.86 11.88 -13.24
C LYS A 193 99.38 12.28 -13.27
N ASN A 194 98.58 11.71 -14.18
CA ASN A 194 97.14 11.95 -14.20
C ASN A 194 96.42 11.37 -12.97
N ILE A 195 97.05 10.44 -12.23
CA ILE A 195 96.50 9.93 -10.97
C ILE A 195 96.39 11.04 -9.93
N GLU A 196 97.36 11.96 -9.84
CA GLU A 196 97.27 13.10 -8.92
C GLU A 196 96.18 14.09 -9.33
N LEU A 197 95.99 14.29 -10.64
CA LEU A 197 94.87 15.09 -11.16
C LEU A 197 93.52 14.41 -10.85
N LEU A 198 93.46 13.08 -10.91
CA LEU A 198 92.26 12.32 -10.54
C LEU A 198 91.96 12.44 -9.04
N ARG A 199 92.99 12.44 -8.17
CA ARG A 199 92.82 12.74 -6.73
C ARG A 199 92.28 14.14 -6.49
N GLU A 200 92.75 15.11 -7.26
CA GLU A 200 92.25 16.48 -7.19
C GLU A 200 90.77 16.57 -7.59
N ILE A 201 90.35 15.87 -8.65
CA ILE A 201 88.92 15.74 -9.00
C ILE A 201 88.14 15.11 -7.84
N ASN A 202 88.69 14.05 -7.23
CA ASN A 202 88.01 13.35 -6.14
C ASN A 202 87.72 14.26 -4.94
N ILE A 203 88.76 14.92 -4.42
CA ILE A 203 88.65 15.85 -3.29
C ILE A 203 87.67 16.97 -3.62
N THR A 204 87.82 17.56 -4.81
CA THR A 204 87.00 18.70 -5.22
C THR A 204 85.53 18.30 -5.39
N SER A 205 85.24 17.11 -5.92
CA SER A 205 83.88 16.60 -6.09
C SER A 205 83.17 16.34 -4.75
N HIS A 206 83.88 15.79 -3.76
CA HIS A 206 83.36 15.58 -2.42
C HIS A 206 83.12 16.89 -1.67
N GLU A 207 84.09 17.82 -1.70
CA GLU A 207 83.94 19.15 -1.09
C GLU A 207 82.73 19.90 -1.66
N LEU A 208 82.50 19.76 -2.96
CA LEU A 208 81.39 20.38 -3.66
C LEU A 208 80.05 19.74 -3.27
N GLN A 209 79.98 18.41 -3.20
CA GLN A 209 78.80 17.69 -2.74
C GLN A 209 78.43 18.05 -1.29
N ASP A 210 79.40 17.98 -0.37
CA ASP A 210 79.22 18.38 1.04
C ASP A 210 78.72 19.82 1.15
N GLY A 211 79.28 20.69 0.30
CA GLY A 211 78.81 22.06 0.13
C GLY A 211 77.32 22.09 -0.22
N LEU A 212 76.89 21.47 -1.30
CA LEU A 212 75.49 21.49 -1.75
C LEU A 212 74.52 20.88 -0.73
N GLU A 213 74.94 19.85 -0.01
CA GLU A 213 74.18 19.23 1.09
C GLU A 213 74.02 20.17 2.30
N GLN A 214 75.10 20.83 2.72
CA GLN A 214 75.05 21.83 3.80
C GLN A 214 74.13 23.01 3.46
N HIS A 215 74.03 23.34 2.16
CA HIS A 215 73.12 24.34 1.61
C HIS A 215 71.70 23.84 1.36
N GLY A 216 71.43 22.56 1.63
CA GLY A 216 70.08 21.99 1.64
C GLY A 216 69.51 21.68 0.26
N PHE A 217 70.32 21.67 -0.81
CA PHE A 217 69.86 21.39 -2.18
C PHE A 217 69.59 19.90 -2.45
N ASN A 218 70.17 18.99 -1.64
CA ASN A 218 70.06 17.54 -1.84
C ASN A 218 68.86 16.86 -1.14
N ASN A 219 67.99 17.60 -0.42
CA ASN A 219 67.11 16.99 0.60
C ASN A 219 65.60 17.34 0.62
N ASP A 220 65.02 18.10 -0.33
CA ASP A 220 63.71 18.77 -0.05
C ASP A 220 62.51 18.46 -0.96
N LEU A 221 62.56 17.48 -1.86
CA LEU A 221 61.38 17.18 -2.71
C LEU A 221 60.15 16.69 -1.92
N GLN A 222 60.32 16.18 -0.69
CA GLN A 222 59.22 15.63 0.12
C GLN A 222 58.47 16.68 0.96
N GLY A 223 58.98 17.91 1.07
CA GLY A 223 58.45 18.95 1.96
C GLY A 223 57.15 19.61 1.53
N PHE A 224 56.84 19.55 0.23
CA PHE A 224 55.83 20.38 -0.41
C PHE A 224 54.40 19.90 -0.19
N ALA A 225 54.22 18.59 0.01
CA ALA A 225 52.90 17.97 0.10
C ALA A 225 52.02 18.53 1.23
N SER A 226 52.64 18.99 2.34
CA SER A 226 51.88 19.56 3.47
C SER A 226 51.34 20.96 3.15
N VAL A 227 52.10 21.75 2.40
CA VAL A 227 51.70 23.10 1.94
C VAL A 227 50.62 22.99 0.87
N GLU A 228 50.82 22.13 -0.13
CA GLU A 228 49.83 21.86 -1.19
C GLU A 228 48.50 21.36 -0.62
N ARG A 229 48.55 20.40 0.32
CA ARG A 229 47.35 19.88 0.97
C ARG A 229 46.61 20.98 1.74
N THR A 230 47.34 21.85 2.44
CA THR A 230 46.73 22.98 3.16
C THR A 230 46.03 23.92 2.20
N ARG A 231 46.68 24.28 1.09
CA ARG A 231 46.08 25.10 0.03
C ARG A 231 44.80 24.45 -0.52
N ASP A 232 44.89 23.22 -0.98
CA ASP A 232 43.76 22.50 -1.59
C ASP A 232 42.56 22.41 -0.64
N VAL A 233 42.81 22.25 0.67
CA VAL A 233 41.76 22.29 1.70
C VAL A 233 41.17 23.69 1.84
N THR A 234 42.00 24.73 1.92
CA THR A 234 41.51 26.12 2.05
C THR A 234 40.73 26.61 0.83
N GLU A 235 41.12 26.21 -0.38
CA GLU A 235 40.38 26.52 -1.61
C GLU A 235 39.00 25.89 -1.59
N LYS A 236 38.91 24.60 -1.24
CA LYS A 236 37.63 23.89 -1.11
C LYS A 236 36.78 24.45 0.01
N LEU A 237 37.38 24.87 1.12
CA LEU A 237 36.67 25.53 2.21
C LEU A 237 36.07 26.86 1.78
N ASN A 238 36.79 27.68 1.01
CA ASN A 238 36.23 28.91 0.46
C ASN A 238 35.08 28.64 -0.51
N ALA A 239 35.24 27.67 -1.42
CA ALA A 239 34.16 27.26 -2.32
C ALA A 239 32.90 26.82 -1.54
N MET A 240 33.08 25.98 -0.51
CA MET A 240 32.01 25.59 0.41
C MET A 240 31.38 26.82 1.09
N MET A 241 32.18 27.74 1.63
CA MET A 241 31.66 28.92 2.31
C MET A 241 30.84 29.82 1.36
N ASP A 242 31.29 30.04 0.13
CA ASP A 242 30.57 30.82 -0.87
C ASP A 242 29.26 30.16 -1.32
N GLU A 243 29.29 28.85 -1.57
CA GLU A 243 28.10 28.09 -1.96
C GLU A 243 27.05 28.08 -0.82
N VAL A 244 27.49 27.76 0.41
CA VAL A 244 26.59 27.72 1.57
C VAL A 244 26.08 29.12 1.92
N LYS A 245 26.87 30.19 1.75
CA LYS A 245 26.41 31.57 1.97
C LYS A 245 25.27 31.95 1.04
N ASN A 246 25.38 31.60 -0.23
CA ASN A 246 24.32 31.84 -1.22
C ASN A 246 23.07 31.04 -0.89
N PHE A 247 23.25 29.77 -0.50
CA PHE A 247 22.17 28.88 -0.10
C PHE A 247 21.48 29.29 1.21
N LYS A 248 22.24 29.73 2.22
CA LYS A 248 21.76 30.16 3.56
C LYS A 248 20.71 31.25 3.45
N LYS A 249 20.75 32.08 2.40
CA LYS A 249 19.78 33.15 2.16
C LYS A 249 18.39 32.57 1.86
N GLY A 250 17.60 32.38 2.92
CA GLY A 250 16.22 31.93 2.84
C GLY A 250 16.01 30.44 3.13
N ILE A 251 17.07 29.64 3.28
CA ILE A 251 16.92 28.21 3.58
C ILE A 251 16.20 27.96 4.91
N ASP A 252 16.48 28.76 5.94
CA ASP A 252 15.82 28.63 7.25
C ASP A 252 14.30 28.68 7.12
N SER A 253 13.81 29.64 6.32
CA SER A 253 12.37 29.77 6.06
C SER A 253 11.79 28.61 5.26
N LYS A 254 12.59 27.97 4.39
CA LYS A 254 12.20 26.80 3.60
C LYS A 254 12.16 25.55 4.48
N LEU A 255 13.20 25.30 5.30
CA LEU A 255 13.27 24.21 6.26
C LEU A 255 12.10 24.27 7.26
N LEU A 256 11.78 25.47 7.78
CA LEU A 256 10.61 25.66 8.66
C LEU A 256 9.28 25.26 8.00
N LYS A 257 9.13 25.50 6.69
CA LYS A 257 7.92 25.09 5.97
C LYS A 257 7.86 23.58 5.79
N VAL A 258 8.98 22.96 5.44
CA VAL A 258 9.07 21.49 5.35
C VAL A 258 8.82 20.84 6.72
N GLU A 259 9.38 21.40 7.80
CA GLU A 259 9.13 20.93 9.16
C GLU A 259 7.63 20.91 9.47
N LYS A 260 6.89 21.99 9.17
CA LYS A 260 5.44 22.04 9.35
C LYS A 260 4.70 20.96 8.54
N GLU A 261 5.12 20.73 7.30
CA GLU A 261 4.53 19.67 6.47
C GLU A 261 4.76 18.29 7.12
N MET A 262 5.94 18.03 7.67
CA MET A 262 6.27 16.80 8.40
C MET A 262 5.52 16.66 9.73
N GLU A 263 5.30 17.74 10.48
CA GLU A 263 4.51 17.74 11.73
C GLU A 263 3.09 17.19 11.50
N THR A 264 2.46 17.51 10.35
CA THR A 264 1.13 16.98 10.02
C THR A 264 1.13 15.47 9.83
N LEU A 265 2.22 14.91 9.28
CA LEU A 265 2.39 13.46 9.12
C LEU A 265 2.64 12.76 10.46
N GLU A 266 3.43 13.37 11.34
CA GLU A 266 3.64 12.89 12.71
C GLU A 266 2.31 12.87 13.47
N ALA A 267 1.52 13.93 13.38
CA ALA A 267 0.19 14.02 13.99
C ALA A 267 -0.77 12.94 13.45
N LEU A 268 -0.76 12.67 12.14
CA LEU A 268 -1.56 11.58 11.55
C LEU A 268 -1.14 10.20 12.07
N ARG A 269 0.17 9.95 12.18
CA ARG A 269 0.73 8.70 12.69
C ARG A 269 0.37 8.47 14.16
N GLU A 270 0.47 9.52 14.98
CA GLU A 270 0.28 9.44 16.43
C GLU A 270 -1.20 9.48 16.84
N GLY A 271 -2.05 10.15 16.06
CA GLY A 271 -3.46 10.34 16.35
C GLY A 271 -4.34 9.09 16.20
N ASN A 272 -3.82 7.96 15.70
CA ASN A 272 -4.55 6.70 15.48
C ASN A 272 -5.82 6.77 14.59
N VAL A 273 -6.19 7.96 14.10
CA VAL A 273 -7.37 8.26 13.27
C VAL A 273 -7.58 7.28 12.13
N VAL A 274 -6.51 6.91 11.41
CA VAL A 274 -6.60 5.99 10.27
C VAL A 274 -7.09 4.61 10.70
N ASN A 275 -6.64 4.10 11.85
CA ASN A 275 -7.07 2.80 12.35
C ASN A 275 -8.49 2.86 12.88
N GLU A 276 -8.90 3.96 13.51
CA GLU A 276 -10.28 4.15 13.96
C GLU A 276 -11.25 4.18 12.77
N ILE A 277 -10.89 4.87 11.68
CA ILE A 277 -11.66 4.86 10.43
C ILE A 277 -11.73 3.45 9.82
N LYS A 278 -10.61 2.72 9.75
CA LYS A 278 -10.59 1.33 9.26
C LYS A 278 -11.52 0.43 10.07
N ASN A 279 -11.46 0.51 11.40
CA ASN A 279 -12.35 -0.25 12.28
C ASN A 279 -13.82 0.13 12.05
N ARG A 280 -14.11 1.42 11.81
CA ARG A 280 -15.44 1.91 11.47
C ARG A 280 -15.95 1.30 10.17
N PHE A 281 -15.14 1.30 9.11
CA PHE A 281 -15.49 0.71 7.82
C PHE A 281 -15.79 -0.78 7.94
N GLN A 282 -14.99 -1.51 8.72
CA GLN A 282 -15.24 -2.93 8.97
C GLN A 282 -16.55 -3.17 9.69
N ASN A 283 -16.87 -2.39 10.72
CA ASN A 283 -18.14 -2.52 11.46
C ASN A 283 -19.33 -2.20 10.57
N LEU A 284 -19.28 -1.09 9.81
CA LEU A 284 -20.33 -0.72 8.87
C LEU A 284 -20.53 -1.78 7.78
N THR A 285 -19.45 -2.38 7.29
CA THR A 285 -19.51 -3.45 6.30
C THR A 285 -20.18 -4.69 6.87
N LYS A 286 -19.85 -5.10 8.11
CA LYS A 286 -20.54 -6.22 8.78
C LYS A 286 -22.02 -5.95 8.97
N SER A 287 -22.39 -4.75 9.40
CA SER A 287 -23.79 -4.37 9.59
C SER A 287 -24.54 -4.17 8.27
N SER A 288 -23.83 -4.00 7.15
CA SER A 288 -24.46 -3.82 5.83
C SER A 288 -25.22 -5.05 5.36
N ASP A 289 -24.89 -6.24 5.84
CA ASP A 289 -25.63 -7.48 5.56
C ASP A 289 -27.12 -7.36 5.93
N PHE A 290 -27.44 -6.55 6.94
CA PHE A 290 -28.82 -6.23 7.30
C PHE A 290 -29.58 -5.62 6.11
N LEU A 291 -28.95 -4.78 5.30
CA LEU A 291 -29.57 -4.04 4.20
C LEU A 291 -29.76 -4.85 2.91
N THR A 292 -29.18 -6.05 2.83
CA THR A 292 -29.11 -6.86 1.59
C THR A 292 -30.19 -7.94 1.54
N ASN A 293 -30.35 -8.61 0.39
CA ASN A 293 -31.10 -9.87 0.28
C ASN A 293 -32.60 -9.81 0.69
N PHE A 294 -33.24 -8.65 0.60
CA PHE A 294 -34.70 -8.57 0.78
C PHE A 294 -35.41 -9.02 -0.49
N THR A 295 -36.01 -10.21 -0.44
CA THR A 295 -36.79 -10.78 -1.54
C THR A 295 -38.28 -10.70 -1.25
N THR A 296 -39.11 -10.46 -2.26
CA THR A 296 -40.56 -10.45 -2.06
C THR A 296 -41.19 -11.75 -2.49
N VAL A 297 -41.99 -12.35 -1.61
CA VAL A 297 -43.02 -13.32 -1.99
C VAL A 297 -44.29 -12.50 -2.25
N PHE A 298 -44.35 -11.80 -3.40
CA PHE A 298 -45.38 -10.80 -3.65
C PHE A 298 -46.80 -11.43 -3.61
N HIS A 299 -47.64 -10.95 -2.68
CA HIS A 299 -49.11 -11.13 -2.58
C HIS A 299 -49.73 -12.53 -2.36
N GLY A 300 -48.98 -13.57 -1.98
CA GLY A 300 -49.57 -14.91 -1.77
C GLY A 300 -50.79 -14.93 -0.83
N GLU A 301 -50.60 -14.56 0.43
CA GLU A 301 -51.63 -14.72 1.49
C GLU A 301 -52.33 -13.40 1.87
N TYR A 302 -51.60 -12.29 1.97
CA TYR A 302 -52.13 -11.02 2.51
C TYR A 302 -52.62 -10.02 1.45
N GLY A 303 -52.30 -10.23 0.17
CA GLY A 303 -52.52 -9.24 -0.90
C GLY A 303 -53.98 -8.92 -1.20
N GLY A 304 -54.90 -9.79 -0.78
CA GLY A 304 -56.34 -9.65 -0.98
C GLY A 304 -57.11 -9.13 0.23
N ILE A 305 -56.44 -8.63 1.28
CA ILE A 305 -57.06 -8.12 2.51
C ILE A 305 -56.97 -6.59 2.53
N GLN A 306 -58.12 -5.92 2.33
CA GLN A 306 -58.16 -4.47 2.10
C GLN A 306 -57.73 -3.64 3.32
N SER A 307 -58.06 -4.08 4.54
CA SER A 307 -57.67 -3.43 5.79
C SER A 307 -56.16 -3.44 6.04
N LEU A 308 -55.41 -4.37 5.41
CA LEU A 308 -53.96 -4.47 5.50
C LEU A 308 -53.22 -3.66 4.44
N SER A 309 -53.94 -3.06 3.49
CA SER A 309 -53.35 -2.25 2.41
C SER A 309 -52.34 -1.19 2.93
N PRO A 310 -52.60 -0.44 4.02
CA PRO A 310 -51.62 0.51 4.57
C PRO A 310 -50.32 -0.14 5.04
N LEU A 311 -50.39 -1.30 5.71
CA LEU A 311 -49.22 -2.07 6.13
C LEU A 311 -48.44 -2.58 4.92
N LEU A 312 -49.13 -3.15 3.93
CA LEU A 312 -48.50 -3.63 2.70
C LEU A 312 -47.77 -2.51 1.94
N GLN A 313 -48.30 -1.29 1.94
CA GLN A 313 -47.62 -0.12 1.38
C GLN A 313 -46.37 0.26 2.18
N LYS A 314 -46.41 0.21 3.52
CA LYS A 314 -45.23 0.43 4.38
C LYS A 314 -44.14 -0.60 4.09
N ILE A 315 -44.49 -1.89 4.00
CA ILE A 315 -43.56 -2.99 3.68
C ILE A 315 -42.95 -2.80 2.28
N LYS A 316 -43.77 -2.44 1.29
CA LYS A 316 -43.32 -2.16 -0.07
C LYS A 316 -42.36 -0.96 -0.12
N SER A 317 -42.66 0.09 0.63
CA SER A 317 -41.80 1.26 0.78
C SER A 317 -40.46 0.89 1.42
N PHE A 318 -40.50 0.13 2.53
CA PHE A 318 -39.32 -0.38 3.22
C PHE A 318 -38.42 -1.19 2.28
N LEU A 319 -38.98 -2.19 1.58
CA LEU A 319 -38.24 -2.98 0.58
C LEU A 319 -37.59 -2.10 -0.50
N SER A 320 -38.36 -1.17 -1.07
CA SER A 320 -37.86 -0.25 -2.10
C SER A 320 -36.66 0.53 -1.56
N LYS A 321 -36.74 0.99 -0.31
CA LYS A 321 -35.65 1.68 0.36
C LYS A 321 -34.45 0.77 0.62
N MET A 322 -34.66 -0.45 1.11
CA MET A 322 -33.57 -1.41 1.36
C MET A 322 -32.80 -1.75 0.09
N ARG A 323 -33.49 -1.94 -1.06
CA ARG A 323 -32.82 -2.13 -2.36
C ARG A 323 -31.97 -0.92 -2.77
N SER A 324 -32.46 0.29 -2.50
CA SER A 324 -31.68 1.51 -2.75
C SER A 324 -30.46 1.58 -1.82
N PHE A 325 -30.61 1.18 -0.56
CA PHE A 325 -29.53 1.15 0.42
C PHE A 325 -28.48 0.11 0.06
N GLU A 326 -28.86 -1.12 -0.30
CA GLU A 326 -27.95 -2.17 -0.77
C GLU A 326 -27.00 -1.66 -1.89
N PHE A 327 -27.56 -1.01 -2.91
CA PHE A 327 -26.77 -0.43 -4.00
C PHE A 327 -25.79 0.65 -3.53
N ARG A 328 -26.24 1.56 -2.66
CA ARG A 328 -25.42 2.66 -2.14
C ARG A 328 -24.34 2.17 -1.19
N THR A 329 -24.63 1.20 -0.34
CA THR A 329 -23.67 0.61 0.59
C THR A 329 -22.62 -0.20 -0.15
N SER A 330 -22.98 -0.93 -1.21
CA SER A 330 -22.01 -1.57 -2.11
C SER A 330 -21.04 -0.56 -2.75
N THR A 331 -21.57 0.58 -3.20
CA THR A 331 -20.75 1.66 -3.77
C THR A 331 -19.83 2.28 -2.72
N SER A 332 -20.33 2.48 -1.49
CA SER A 332 -19.56 3.05 -0.37
C SER A 332 -18.45 2.10 0.08
N SER A 333 -18.74 0.80 0.20
CA SER A 333 -17.76 -0.23 0.54
C SER A 333 -16.58 -0.27 -0.45
N LYS A 334 -16.85 -0.13 -1.75
CA LYS A 334 -15.77 0.00 -2.75
C LYS A 334 -14.88 1.22 -2.49
N LYS A 335 -15.46 2.38 -2.15
CA LYS A 335 -14.67 3.57 -1.82
C LYS A 335 -13.83 3.36 -0.56
N TRP A 336 -14.40 2.76 0.49
CA TRP A 336 -13.69 2.42 1.73
C TRP A 336 -12.48 1.54 1.46
N SER A 337 -12.64 0.51 0.61
CA SER A 337 -11.51 -0.38 0.25
C SER A 337 -10.34 0.38 -0.37
N THR A 338 -10.58 1.42 -1.18
CA THR A 338 -9.52 2.27 -1.74
C THR A 338 -8.76 3.01 -0.64
N PHE A 339 -9.46 3.55 0.36
CA PHE A 339 -8.83 4.21 1.51
C PHE A 339 -8.02 3.22 2.35
N GLU A 340 -8.56 2.05 2.64
CA GLU A 340 -7.85 1.02 3.40
C GLU A 340 -6.56 0.59 2.68
N ASN A 341 -6.65 0.34 1.37
CA ASN A 341 -5.52 -0.03 0.53
C ASN A 341 -4.44 1.06 0.51
N HIS A 342 -4.82 2.33 0.39
CA HIS A 342 -3.89 3.47 0.44
C HIS A 342 -3.06 3.45 1.73
N PHE A 343 -3.73 3.35 2.88
CA PHE A 343 -3.07 3.35 4.18
C PHE A 343 -2.54 1.98 4.64
N GLN A 344 -2.66 0.93 3.84
CA GLN A 344 -1.94 -0.33 4.05
C GLN A 344 -0.52 -0.28 3.45
N HIS A 345 -0.37 0.40 2.31
CA HIS A 345 0.90 0.50 1.59
C HIS A 345 1.69 1.75 1.97
N THR A 346 1.02 2.77 2.50
CA THR A 346 1.65 4.01 2.96
C THR A 346 2.25 3.79 4.36
N LYS A 347 3.58 3.72 4.45
CA LYS A 347 4.30 3.65 5.73
C LYS A 347 4.90 5.00 6.08
N ILE A 348 4.43 5.59 7.17
CA ILE A 348 5.09 6.74 7.80
C ILE A 348 6.18 6.17 8.72
N GLN A 349 7.43 6.57 8.50
CA GLN A 349 8.57 6.07 9.27
C GLN A 349 8.40 6.42 10.76
N SER A 350 8.92 5.56 11.65
CA SER A 350 8.93 5.80 13.10
C SER A 350 10.02 6.81 13.49
N GLY A 351 9.79 7.58 14.55
CA GLY A 351 10.73 8.60 15.02
C GLY A 351 10.38 10.00 14.50
N SER A 352 11.23 10.99 14.78
CA SER A 352 10.95 12.37 14.38
C SER A 352 11.35 12.62 12.92
N LEU A 353 10.38 13.03 12.10
CA LEU A 353 10.53 13.46 10.71
C LEU A 353 11.08 14.89 10.62
N THR A 354 10.85 15.71 11.65
CA THR A 354 11.29 17.13 11.72
C THR A 354 12.72 17.31 12.24
N LYS A 355 13.21 16.36 13.06
CA LYS A 355 14.52 16.47 13.72
C LYS A 355 15.70 16.66 12.76
N LYS A 356 15.66 16.02 11.59
CA LYS A 356 16.75 16.15 10.60
C LYS A 356 16.84 17.55 10.02
N PHE A 357 15.70 18.15 9.67
CA PHE A 357 15.63 19.50 9.13
C PHE A 357 16.02 20.55 10.17
N SER A 358 15.52 20.40 11.40
CA SER A 358 15.84 21.33 12.50
C SER A 358 17.31 21.28 12.89
N ASN A 359 17.89 20.08 13.03
CA ASN A 359 19.32 19.94 13.31
C ASN A 359 20.18 20.53 12.18
N PHE A 360 19.80 20.33 10.91
CA PHE A 360 20.51 20.93 9.77
C PHE A 360 20.44 22.46 9.79
N ARG A 361 19.25 23.01 10.06
CA ARG A 361 19.06 24.45 10.25
C ARG A 361 19.96 24.99 11.35
N ASP A 362 20.02 24.30 12.49
CA ASP A 362 20.86 24.70 13.62
C ASP A 362 22.36 24.69 13.25
N CYS A 363 22.83 23.70 12.50
CA CYS A 363 24.21 23.68 11.99
C CYS A 363 24.51 24.89 11.09
N VAL A 364 23.59 25.26 10.19
CA VAL A 364 23.76 26.39 9.26
C VAL A 364 23.64 27.75 9.98
N GLN A 365 22.76 27.88 10.96
CA GLN A 365 22.56 29.15 11.66
C GLN A 365 23.76 29.53 12.53
N ASN A 366 24.38 28.55 13.18
CA ASN A 366 25.46 28.77 14.15
C ASN A 366 26.85 29.03 13.52
N PHE A 367 26.97 29.00 12.18
CA PHE A 367 28.23 29.22 11.48
C PHE A 367 28.29 30.57 10.75
N ASP A 368 29.45 31.24 10.83
CA ASP A 368 29.74 32.48 10.12
C ASP A 368 30.36 32.23 8.73
N PHE A 369 29.51 32.26 7.69
CA PHE A 369 29.94 32.14 6.30
C PHE A 369 30.53 33.44 5.70
N GLN A 370 30.82 34.46 6.51
CA GLN A 370 31.64 35.61 6.06
C GLN A 370 33.13 35.33 6.19
N MET A 371 33.51 34.26 6.88
CA MET A 371 34.89 33.81 6.96
C MET A 371 35.44 33.49 5.56
N SER A 372 36.72 33.82 5.34
CA SER A 372 37.44 33.49 4.11
C SER A 372 38.92 33.24 4.40
N PHE A 373 39.52 32.40 3.56
CA PHE A 373 40.97 32.15 3.54
C PHE A 373 41.62 32.94 2.38
N PRO A 374 42.90 33.33 2.49
CA PRO A 374 43.54 34.23 1.54
C PRO A 374 43.97 33.51 0.24
N ILE A 375 43.00 33.21 -0.64
CA ILE A 375 43.23 32.46 -1.90
C ILE A 375 44.26 33.15 -2.79
N ASP A 376 44.12 34.46 -3.00
CA ASP A 376 45.00 35.21 -3.90
C ASP A 376 46.47 35.13 -3.46
N PHE A 377 46.71 35.19 -2.14
CA PHE A 377 48.04 35.00 -1.58
C PHE A 377 48.53 33.58 -1.79
N LEU A 378 47.70 32.56 -1.57
CA LEU A 378 48.09 31.16 -1.73
C LEU A 378 48.39 30.80 -3.19
N ALA A 379 47.65 31.37 -4.14
CA ALA A 379 47.90 31.21 -5.57
C ALA A 379 49.22 31.87 -6.00
N ASP A 380 49.47 33.13 -5.60
CA ASP A 380 50.74 33.82 -5.84
C ASP A 380 51.92 33.09 -5.17
N PHE A 381 51.72 32.59 -3.95
CA PHE A 381 52.71 31.80 -3.24
C PHE A 381 53.05 30.50 -3.99
N ASP A 382 52.05 29.78 -4.50
CA ASP A 382 52.24 28.53 -5.26
C ASP A 382 52.96 28.76 -6.59
N GLU A 383 52.65 29.84 -7.30
CA GLU A 383 53.35 30.23 -8.52
C GLU A 383 54.84 30.46 -8.24
N LYS A 384 55.15 31.28 -7.23
CA LYS A 384 56.53 31.54 -6.79
C LYS A 384 57.22 30.27 -6.29
N LEU A 385 56.49 29.40 -5.61
CA LEU A 385 57.00 28.12 -5.13
C LEU A 385 57.36 27.19 -6.29
N THR A 386 56.53 27.17 -7.33
CA THR A 386 56.76 26.40 -8.55
C THR A 386 58.00 26.89 -9.31
N ALA A 387 58.27 28.19 -9.30
CA ALA A 387 59.51 28.75 -9.83
C ALA A 387 60.74 28.25 -9.04
N VAL A 388 60.67 28.24 -7.70
CA VAL A 388 61.73 27.67 -6.84
C VAL A 388 61.94 26.19 -7.16
N ARG A 389 60.87 25.39 -7.29
CA ARG A 389 60.96 23.96 -7.64
C ARG A 389 61.66 23.71 -8.97
N SER A 390 61.33 24.53 -9.96
CA SER A 390 61.92 24.42 -11.29
C SER A 390 63.44 24.64 -11.23
N MET A 391 63.90 25.59 -10.41
CA MET A 391 65.32 25.84 -10.18
C MET A 391 65.99 24.73 -9.38
N ASP A 392 65.34 24.24 -8.32
CA ASP A 392 65.84 23.12 -7.52
C ASP A 392 66.10 21.87 -8.36
N LEU A 393 65.26 21.60 -9.36
CA LEU A 393 65.43 20.44 -10.27
C LEU A 393 66.74 20.52 -11.07
N TYR A 394 67.13 21.71 -11.53
CA TYR A 394 68.41 21.90 -12.23
C TYR A 394 69.60 21.65 -11.31
N ILE A 395 69.54 22.19 -10.08
CA ILE A 395 70.61 22.02 -9.08
C ILE A 395 70.73 20.56 -8.66
N GLN A 396 69.63 19.85 -8.47
CA GLN A 396 69.63 18.41 -8.15
C GLN A 396 70.20 17.55 -9.28
N ASN A 397 69.90 17.88 -10.54
CA ASN A 397 70.48 17.17 -11.68
C ASN A 397 72.00 17.37 -11.77
N ALA A 398 72.50 18.57 -11.43
CA ALA A 398 73.94 18.81 -11.31
C ALA A 398 74.55 18.03 -10.14
N THR A 399 73.88 18.02 -8.98
CA THR A 399 74.35 17.31 -7.79
C THR A 399 74.47 15.80 -8.02
N LYS A 400 73.47 15.17 -8.66
CA LYS A 400 73.54 13.74 -9.04
C LYS A 400 74.71 13.41 -9.96
N ARG A 401 75.10 14.34 -10.84
CA ARG A 401 76.28 14.16 -11.71
C ARG A 401 77.57 14.23 -10.91
N LEU A 402 77.64 15.11 -9.91
CA LEU A 402 78.77 15.20 -9.00
C LEU A 402 78.90 13.97 -8.10
N GLU A 403 77.80 13.48 -7.55
CA GLU A 403 77.77 12.23 -6.78
C GLU A 403 78.32 11.06 -7.60
N LYS A 404 77.85 10.93 -8.85
CA LYS A 404 78.35 9.90 -9.77
C LYS A 404 79.83 10.10 -10.10
N LEU A 405 80.28 11.34 -10.28
CA LEU A 405 81.68 11.66 -10.54
C LEU A 405 82.55 11.27 -9.34
N ALA A 406 82.15 11.65 -8.12
CA ALA A 406 82.83 11.31 -6.87
C ALA A 406 82.95 9.78 -6.70
N GLU A 407 81.82 9.06 -6.82
CA GLU A 407 81.78 7.60 -6.70
C GLU A 407 82.67 6.90 -7.75
N THR A 408 82.59 7.33 -9.01
CA THR A 408 83.42 6.74 -10.08
C THR A 408 84.90 7.03 -9.84
N THR A 409 85.23 8.24 -9.38
CA THR A 409 86.59 8.66 -9.11
C THR A 409 87.20 7.89 -7.94
N ASP A 410 86.45 7.70 -6.85
CA ASP A 410 86.85 6.89 -5.69
C ASP A 410 87.17 5.44 -6.09
N ASN A 411 86.26 4.83 -6.86
CA ASN A 411 86.41 3.46 -7.33
C ASN A 411 87.65 3.33 -8.24
N LEU A 412 87.85 4.28 -9.14
CA LEU A 412 89.00 4.29 -10.05
C LEU A 412 90.31 4.51 -9.27
N LEU A 413 90.36 5.45 -8.34
CA LEU A 413 91.53 5.69 -7.49
C LEU A 413 91.89 4.46 -6.66
N THR A 414 90.91 3.83 -6.03
CA THR A 414 91.11 2.60 -5.24
C THR A 414 91.73 1.48 -6.08
N LEU A 415 91.23 1.31 -7.31
CA LEU A 415 91.76 0.33 -8.26
C LEU A 415 93.20 0.68 -8.68
N ILE A 416 93.44 1.95 -9.01
CA ILE A 416 94.73 2.45 -9.49
C ILE A 416 95.81 2.32 -8.41
N GLU A 417 95.52 2.76 -7.19
CA GLU A 417 96.48 2.75 -6.07
C GLU A 417 96.92 1.33 -5.70
N ARG A 418 96.02 0.36 -5.87
CA ARG A 418 96.33 -1.06 -5.67
C ARG A 418 97.23 -1.64 -6.77
N ARG A 419 97.05 -1.21 -8.03
CA ARG A 419 97.67 -1.85 -9.20
C ARG A 419 98.91 -1.11 -9.74
N TYR A 420 99.03 0.20 -9.52
CA TYR A 420 100.06 1.05 -10.14
C TYR A 420 100.82 1.96 -9.14
N PRO A 421 101.53 1.41 -8.13
CA PRO A 421 102.22 2.22 -7.12
C PRO A 421 103.42 3.02 -7.66
N ASN A 422 103.95 2.72 -8.86
CA ASN A 422 104.98 3.54 -9.50
C ASN A 422 104.83 3.64 -11.03
N PRO A 423 105.46 4.65 -11.69
CA PRO A 423 105.30 4.86 -13.13
C PRO A 423 105.74 3.70 -14.02
N ALA A 424 106.67 2.86 -13.58
CA ALA A 424 107.19 1.75 -14.41
C ALA A 424 106.14 0.65 -14.63
N GLN A 425 105.13 0.59 -13.75
CA GLN A 425 104.05 -0.39 -13.78
C GLN A 425 102.83 0.05 -14.60
N VAL A 426 102.81 1.28 -15.12
CA VAL A 426 101.74 1.73 -16.01
C VAL A 426 101.71 0.89 -17.28
N ASP A 427 100.54 0.33 -17.56
CA ASP A 427 100.25 -0.48 -18.74
C ASP A 427 99.12 0.16 -19.58
N ARG A 428 98.69 -0.56 -20.63
CA ARG A 428 97.61 -0.11 -21.51
C ARG A 428 96.25 -0.06 -20.81
N ASP A 429 96.03 -0.91 -19.81
CA ASP A 429 94.75 -1.00 -19.12
C ASP A 429 94.49 0.30 -18.35
N LEU A 430 95.52 0.90 -17.74
CA LEU A 430 95.38 2.20 -17.09
C LEU A 430 94.96 3.31 -18.06
N LEU A 431 95.53 3.33 -19.26
CA LEU A 431 95.13 4.30 -20.29
C LEU A 431 93.68 4.09 -20.73
N SER A 432 93.23 2.83 -20.86
CA SER A 432 91.83 2.51 -21.18
C SER A 432 90.88 2.97 -20.08
N LEU A 433 91.23 2.75 -18.81
CA LEU A 433 90.42 3.19 -17.67
C LEU A 433 90.26 4.72 -17.63
N PHE A 434 91.32 5.48 -17.92
CA PHE A 434 91.21 6.93 -18.06
C PHE A 434 90.32 7.34 -19.25
N ARG A 435 90.42 6.66 -20.40
CA ARG A 435 89.54 6.93 -21.56
C ARG A 435 88.07 6.65 -21.24
N GLU A 436 87.79 5.54 -20.55
CA GLU A 436 86.43 5.19 -20.10
C GLU A 436 85.87 6.23 -19.12
N PHE A 437 86.66 6.62 -18.11
CA PHE A 437 86.30 7.67 -17.16
C PHE A 437 85.97 9.00 -17.86
N LEU A 438 86.82 9.42 -18.81
CA LEU A 438 86.59 10.64 -19.59
C LEU A 438 85.32 10.51 -20.47
N ASN A 439 85.08 9.37 -21.10
CA ASN A 439 83.87 9.21 -21.90
C ASN A 439 82.60 9.25 -21.05
N GLU A 440 82.61 8.61 -19.87
CA GLU A 440 81.47 8.57 -18.95
C GLU A 440 81.16 9.94 -18.34
N HIS A 441 82.20 10.74 -18.09
CA HIS A 441 82.10 12.04 -17.40
C HIS A 441 82.37 13.24 -18.32
N ALA A 442 82.13 13.09 -19.62
CA ALA A 442 82.26 14.17 -20.62
C ALA A 442 81.48 15.44 -20.26
N CYS A 443 80.45 15.32 -19.41
CA CYS A 443 79.69 16.45 -18.87
C CYS A 443 80.55 17.42 -18.04
N CYS A 444 81.71 17.00 -17.51
CA CYS A 444 82.65 17.88 -16.79
C CYS A 444 83.19 19.00 -17.66
N LEU A 445 83.20 18.84 -18.99
CA LEU A 445 83.57 19.91 -19.92
C LEU A 445 82.54 21.06 -19.94
N ASN A 446 81.29 20.78 -19.55
CA ASN A 446 80.23 21.78 -19.44
C ASN A 446 80.32 22.58 -18.13
N PHE A 447 81.18 22.18 -17.18
CA PHE A 447 81.51 23.00 -16.00
C PHE A 447 82.40 24.20 -16.36
N ARG A 448 82.80 24.37 -17.63
CA ARG A 448 83.47 25.60 -18.08
C ARG A 448 82.59 26.84 -17.97
N ASP A 449 81.29 26.67 -18.21
CA ASP A 449 80.30 27.74 -18.22
C ASP A 449 79.71 27.97 -16.81
N ASP A 450 80.54 27.89 -15.76
CA ASP A 450 80.10 27.91 -14.35
C ASP A 450 79.41 29.19 -13.87
N TYR A 451 79.44 30.26 -14.67
CA TYR A 451 78.51 31.38 -14.50
C TYR A 451 77.05 30.91 -14.48
N THR A 452 76.74 29.76 -15.09
CA THR A 452 75.41 29.18 -15.14
C THR A 452 75.02 28.52 -13.82
N PHE A 453 75.92 27.78 -13.14
CA PHE A 453 75.59 27.13 -11.85
C PHE A 453 75.54 28.13 -10.70
N TYR A 454 76.54 29.02 -10.63
CA TYR A 454 76.50 30.16 -9.72
C TYR A 454 75.27 31.04 -9.97
N GLY A 455 74.94 31.26 -11.25
CA GLY A 455 73.72 31.92 -11.69
C GLY A 455 72.45 31.20 -11.20
N TRP A 456 72.40 29.87 -11.24
CA TRP A 456 71.26 29.09 -10.72
C TRP A 456 71.10 29.21 -9.21
N ILE A 457 72.19 29.20 -8.44
CA ILE A 457 72.13 29.40 -6.98
C ILE A 457 71.69 30.83 -6.63
N ILE A 458 72.20 31.85 -7.34
CA ILE A 458 71.75 33.23 -7.17
C ILE A 458 70.27 33.36 -7.51
N GLU A 459 69.86 32.84 -8.66
CA GLU A 459 68.48 32.90 -9.12
C GLU A 459 67.56 32.17 -8.13
N ALA A 460 67.93 30.97 -7.66
CA ALA A 460 67.20 30.26 -6.61
C ALA A 460 67.10 31.09 -5.32
N SER A 461 68.17 31.77 -4.92
CA SER A 461 68.18 32.67 -3.76
C SER A 461 67.29 33.90 -3.94
N ILE A 462 67.23 34.46 -5.15
CA ILE A 462 66.31 35.55 -5.51
C ILE A 462 64.87 35.06 -5.44
N ARG A 463 64.55 33.91 -6.05
CA ARG A 463 63.20 33.31 -5.99
C ARG A 463 62.78 32.97 -4.57
N LEU A 464 63.69 32.48 -3.73
CA LEU A 464 63.43 32.25 -2.30
C LEU A 464 63.14 33.55 -1.53
N LYS A 465 63.71 34.69 -1.94
CA LYS A 465 63.37 36.04 -1.42
C LYS A 465 61.97 36.47 -1.83
N GLU A 466 61.56 36.19 -3.06
CA GLU A 466 60.23 36.53 -3.56
C GLU A 466 59.11 35.82 -2.79
N LEU A 467 59.39 34.64 -2.19
CA LEU A 467 58.43 33.92 -1.35
C LEU A 467 58.04 34.63 -0.05
N ASN A 468 58.88 35.55 0.44
CA ASN A 468 58.67 36.26 1.72
C ASN A 468 58.22 35.32 2.86
N LEU A 469 59.12 34.42 3.29
CA LEU A 469 58.80 33.32 4.20
C LEU A 469 58.23 33.76 5.55
N ASP A 470 58.59 34.94 6.06
CA ASP A 470 58.05 35.43 7.33
C ASP A 470 56.57 35.83 7.16
N ASN A 471 56.22 36.53 6.07
CA ASN A 471 54.82 36.82 5.74
C ASN A 471 54.02 35.55 5.40
N ALA A 472 54.60 34.62 4.64
CA ALA A 472 53.95 33.33 4.35
C ALA A 472 53.64 32.58 5.64
N ARG A 473 54.58 32.52 6.58
CA ARG A 473 54.36 31.89 7.87
C ARG A 473 53.20 32.52 8.64
N GLU A 474 53.15 33.86 8.73
CA GLU A 474 52.04 34.57 9.38
C GLU A 474 50.69 34.24 8.73
N VAL A 475 50.64 34.15 7.41
CA VAL A 475 49.42 33.76 6.68
C VAL A 475 49.00 32.33 7.01
N PHE A 476 49.92 31.37 7.02
CA PHE A 476 49.62 29.97 7.36
C PHE A 476 49.21 29.80 8.82
N ASP A 477 49.83 30.54 9.75
CA ASP A 477 49.42 30.58 11.16
C ASP A 477 47.96 31.06 11.27
N GLY A 478 47.61 32.14 10.58
CA GLY A 478 46.24 32.65 10.51
C GLY A 478 45.25 31.69 9.85
N ILE A 479 45.69 30.86 8.88
CA ILE A 479 44.88 29.77 8.32
C ILE A 479 44.60 28.73 9.41
N PHE A 480 45.64 28.23 10.09
CA PHE A 480 45.50 27.16 11.08
C PHE A 480 44.64 27.55 12.28
N GLU A 481 44.75 28.79 12.76
CA GLU A 481 43.88 29.33 13.82
C GLU A 481 42.40 29.29 13.43
N LYS A 482 42.10 29.55 12.16
CA LYS A 482 40.72 29.60 11.66
C LYS A 482 40.13 28.25 11.27
N LEU A 483 40.94 27.19 11.10
CA LEU A 483 40.45 25.89 10.62
C LEU A 483 39.48 25.18 11.58
N ASP A 484 39.45 25.54 12.86
CA ASP A 484 38.60 24.87 13.85
C ASP A 484 37.10 25.14 13.61
N GLU A 485 36.73 26.37 13.24
CA GLU A 485 35.34 26.73 12.97
C GLU A 485 34.71 25.91 11.83
N PRO A 486 35.26 25.85 10.60
CA PRO A 486 34.68 25.05 9.53
C PRO A 486 34.73 23.56 9.84
N LYS A 487 35.72 23.10 10.62
CA LYS A 487 35.77 21.71 11.10
C LYS A 487 34.59 21.39 12.03
N GLN A 488 34.25 22.29 12.95
CA GLN A 488 33.09 22.12 13.83
C GLN A 488 31.77 22.12 13.04
N PHE A 489 31.64 23.00 12.04
CA PHE A 489 30.48 23.02 11.14
C PHE A 489 30.33 21.71 10.36
N LEU A 490 31.39 21.24 9.71
CA LEU A 490 31.39 19.97 8.98
C LEU A 490 31.05 18.80 9.89
N LYS A 491 31.61 18.76 11.11
CA LYS A 491 31.27 17.75 12.11
C LYS A 491 29.80 17.81 12.54
N CYS A 492 29.22 19.01 12.68
CA CYS A 492 27.79 19.17 12.96
C CYS A 492 26.93 18.52 11.87
N TYR A 493 27.29 18.74 10.61
CA TYR A 493 26.64 18.13 9.46
C TYR A 493 26.82 16.61 9.40
N SER A 494 28.05 16.11 9.59
CA SER A 494 28.35 14.67 9.61
C SER A 494 27.54 13.91 10.66
N ASN A 495 27.27 14.52 11.82
CA ASN A 495 26.48 13.94 12.90
C ASN A 495 24.97 13.86 12.59
N LEU A 496 24.50 14.42 11.48
CA LEU A 496 23.10 14.26 11.04
C LEU A 496 22.80 12.84 10.56
N GLU A 497 23.84 12.05 10.23
CA GLU A 497 23.73 10.67 9.73
C GLU A 497 22.68 10.55 8.61
N THR A 498 22.68 11.53 7.71
CA THR A 498 21.62 11.71 6.71
C THR A 498 22.24 12.17 5.41
N THR A 499 21.90 11.48 4.33
CA THR A 499 22.30 11.83 2.96
C THR A 499 21.20 12.62 2.26
N ALA A 500 21.53 13.29 1.16
CA ALA A 500 20.55 13.93 0.30
C ALA A 500 19.52 12.93 -0.26
N SER A 501 19.91 11.66 -0.48
CA SER A 501 18.98 10.60 -0.88
C SER A 501 17.92 10.33 0.18
N ASP A 502 18.32 10.28 1.46
CA ASP A 502 17.38 10.10 2.57
C ASP A 502 16.41 11.29 2.67
N MET A 503 16.91 12.51 2.42
CA MET A 503 16.09 13.72 2.43
C MET A 503 15.09 13.76 1.28
N LYS A 504 15.49 13.31 0.08
CA LYS A 504 14.60 13.17 -1.06
C LYS A 504 13.39 12.27 -0.74
N GLU A 505 13.64 11.12 -0.10
CA GLU A 505 12.56 10.22 0.29
C GLU A 505 11.59 10.86 1.29
N LEU A 506 12.12 11.62 2.26
CA LEU A 506 11.31 12.35 3.23
C LEU A 506 10.48 13.45 2.57
N LEU A 507 11.06 14.25 1.67
CA LEU A 507 10.39 15.36 1.00
C LEU A 507 9.20 14.92 0.11
N VAL A 508 9.25 13.70 -0.43
CA VAL A 508 8.16 13.13 -1.25
C VAL A 508 7.07 12.46 -0.39
N LEU A 509 7.36 12.15 0.88
CA LEU A 509 6.44 11.44 1.76
C LEU A 509 5.08 12.13 1.95
N PRO A 510 4.99 13.46 2.17
CA PRO A 510 3.69 14.14 2.28
C PRO A 510 2.79 13.92 1.08
N GLY A 511 3.34 14.08 -0.13
CA GLY A 511 2.62 13.85 -1.38
C GLY A 511 2.15 12.40 -1.54
N LYS A 512 2.88 11.41 -1.01
CA LYS A 512 2.42 10.01 -1.00
C LYS A 512 1.32 9.78 0.03
N VAL A 513 1.44 10.33 1.24
CA VAL A 513 0.50 10.09 2.34
C VAL A 513 -0.83 10.77 2.11
N TRP A 514 -0.82 12.02 1.66
CA TRP A 514 -2.02 12.83 1.46
C TRP A 514 -2.70 12.61 0.10
N ASN A 515 -2.16 11.74 -0.76
CA ASN A 515 -2.74 11.40 -2.05
C ASN A 515 -3.91 10.40 -1.94
N PHE A 516 -4.99 10.82 -1.29
CA PHE A 516 -6.27 10.11 -1.28
C PHE A 516 -7.43 11.11 -1.37
N ASP A 517 -8.61 10.65 -1.80
CA ASP A 517 -9.82 11.48 -1.85
C ASP A 517 -10.53 11.47 -0.48
N PRO A 518 -10.56 12.58 0.29
CA PRO A 518 -11.24 12.63 1.58
C PRO A 518 -12.76 12.45 1.48
N LYS A 519 -13.37 12.60 0.30
CA LYS A 519 -14.82 12.35 0.10
C LYS A 519 -15.21 10.89 0.35
N VAL A 520 -14.24 9.97 0.40
CA VAL A 520 -14.49 8.60 0.87
C VAL A 520 -15.16 8.59 2.24
N LEU A 521 -14.83 9.55 3.12
CA LEU A 521 -15.35 9.62 4.48
C LEU A 521 -16.82 10.06 4.53
N GLU A 522 -17.30 10.83 3.55
CA GLU A 522 -18.71 11.27 3.48
C GLU A 522 -19.68 10.10 3.35
N SER A 523 -19.26 9.04 2.64
CA SER A 523 -20.07 7.84 2.46
C SER A 523 -20.34 7.10 3.78
N THR A 524 -19.49 7.28 4.79
CA THR A 524 -19.68 6.76 6.15
C THR A 524 -20.91 7.36 6.81
N VAL A 525 -21.05 8.69 6.73
CA VAL A 525 -22.19 9.43 7.27
C VAL A 525 -23.47 9.03 6.54
N GLU A 526 -23.38 8.84 5.22
CA GLU A 526 -24.50 8.39 4.41
C GLU A 526 -25.01 7.02 4.89
N VAL A 527 -24.13 6.02 5.05
CA VAL A 527 -24.51 4.66 5.49
C VAL A 527 -25.08 4.66 6.90
N VAL A 528 -24.50 5.41 7.84
CA VAL A 528 -25.08 5.57 9.19
C VAL A 528 -26.48 6.20 9.11
N GLY A 529 -26.67 7.20 8.24
CA GLY A 529 -27.98 7.78 7.97
C GLY A 529 -28.99 6.75 7.43
N MET A 530 -28.55 5.86 6.54
CA MET A 530 -29.38 4.76 6.03
C MET A 530 -29.77 3.79 7.14
N PHE A 531 -28.87 3.42 8.05
CA PHE A 531 -29.20 2.57 9.19
C PHE A 531 -30.23 3.21 10.12
N LYS A 532 -30.09 4.52 10.41
CA LYS A 532 -31.10 5.26 11.20
C LYS A 532 -32.47 5.28 10.51
N GLU A 533 -32.49 5.52 9.20
CA GLU A 533 -33.73 5.53 8.41
C GLU A 533 -34.37 4.13 8.38
N ALA A 534 -33.56 3.08 8.20
CA ALA A 534 -34.02 1.69 8.23
C ALA A 534 -34.67 1.35 9.58
N TYR A 535 -34.00 1.67 10.69
CA TYR A 535 -34.53 1.46 12.04
C TYR A 535 -35.87 2.18 12.24
N LYS A 536 -35.96 3.45 11.83
CA LYS A 536 -37.21 4.22 11.94
C LYS A 536 -38.35 3.55 11.17
N MET A 537 -38.10 3.06 9.95
CA MET A 537 -39.11 2.35 9.17
C MET A 537 -39.56 1.04 9.83
N ILE A 538 -38.66 0.33 10.52
CA ILE A 538 -38.99 -0.89 11.26
C ILE A 538 -39.90 -0.56 12.44
N GLU A 539 -39.58 0.46 13.24
CA GLU A 539 -40.44 0.89 14.34
C GLU A 539 -41.80 1.38 13.83
N GLU A 540 -41.84 2.12 12.72
CA GLU A 540 -43.09 2.54 12.07
C GLU A 540 -43.96 1.38 11.54
N ILE A 541 -43.36 0.22 11.24
CA ILE A 541 -44.04 -1.02 10.87
C ILE A 541 -44.53 -1.72 12.14
N LYS A 542 -43.66 -1.87 13.14
CA LYS A 542 -43.93 -2.53 14.42
C LYS A 542 -45.05 -1.86 15.21
N GLU A 543 -45.12 -0.53 15.18
CA GLU A 543 -46.18 0.26 15.82
C GLU A 543 -47.52 0.22 15.07
N TRP A 544 -47.53 -0.25 13.81
CA TRP A 544 -48.75 -0.29 13.01
C TRP A 544 -49.73 -1.32 13.58
N LYS A 545 -51.00 -0.91 13.68
CA LYS A 545 -52.11 -1.76 14.11
C LYS A 545 -53.26 -1.68 13.11
N VAL A 546 -53.91 -2.81 12.87
CA VAL A 546 -55.14 -2.83 12.08
C VAL A 546 -56.25 -2.16 12.87
N ALA A 547 -57.14 -1.44 12.18
CA ALA A 547 -58.33 -0.89 12.82
C ALA A 547 -59.20 -2.04 13.32
N THR A 548 -59.69 -1.95 14.57
CA THR A 548 -60.60 -2.94 15.14
C THR A 548 -61.81 -3.13 14.23
N ASN A 549 -62.01 -4.37 13.76
CA ASN A 549 -63.15 -4.79 12.96
C ASN A 549 -64.02 -5.71 13.83
N PRO A 550 -65.12 -5.22 14.42
CA PRO A 550 -65.98 -5.99 15.32
C PRO A 550 -66.57 -7.24 14.65
N GLU A 551 -66.67 -7.24 13.32
CA GLU A 551 -67.24 -8.35 12.58
C GLU A 551 -66.35 -9.59 12.59
N ILE A 552 -65.04 -9.49 12.85
CA ILE A 552 -64.10 -10.62 12.82
C ILE A 552 -63.51 -10.96 14.19
N GLU A 553 -63.83 -10.16 15.21
CA GLU A 553 -63.32 -10.30 16.58
C GLU A 553 -63.67 -11.67 17.21
N ASN A 554 -64.82 -12.23 16.83
CA ASN A 554 -65.30 -13.56 17.24
C ASN A 554 -65.21 -14.60 16.11
N PHE A 555 -64.24 -14.48 15.21
CA PHE A 555 -64.07 -15.46 14.13
C PHE A 555 -63.78 -16.87 14.70
N PRO A 556 -64.56 -17.91 14.32
CA PRO A 556 -64.56 -19.19 15.02
C PRO A 556 -63.48 -20.18 14.56
N LEU A 557 -62.80 -19.91 13.44
CA LEU A 557 -61.78 -20.80 12.90
C LEU A 557 -60.39 -20.36 13.36
N ASP A 558 -59.65 -21.30 13.94
CA ASP A 558 -58.23 -21.13 14.26
C ASP A 558 -57.32 -21.57 13.09
N GLY A 559 -56.01 -21.56 13.32
CA GLY A 559 -55.03 -21.92 12.28
C GLY A 559 -55.08 -23.41 11.90
N GLU A 560 -55.49 -24.29 12.82
CA GLU A 560 -55.67 -25.71 12.52
C GLU A 560 -56.92 -25.94 11.68
N ASP A 561 -57.99 -25.23 11.99
CA ASP A 561 -59.23 -25.25 11.20
C ASP A 561 -59.00 -24.74 9.76
N VAL A 562 -58.31 -23.61 9.57
CA VAL A 562 -58.00 -23.08 8.23
C VAL A 562 -57.09 -24.05 7.45
N LYS A 563 -56.11 -24.64 8.12
CA LYS A 563 -55.23 -25.66 7.54
C LYS A 563 -56.02 -26.91 7.15
N ALA A 564 -56.98 -27.35 7.96
CA ALA A 564 -57.84 -28.48 7.63
C ALA A 564 -58.62 -28.24 6.33
N VAL A 565 -59.16 -27.03 6.12
CA VAL A 565 -59.81 -26.69 4.85
C VAL A 565 -58.83 -26.69 3.68
N SER A 566 -57.61 -26.19 3.87
CA SER A 566 -56.56 -26.23 2.84
C SER A 566 -56.18 -27.66 2.45
N ASP A 567 -55.84 -28.49 3.45
CA ASP A 567 -55.43 -29.88 3.27
C ASP A 567 -56.55 -30.70 2.61
N GLY A 568 -57.80 -30.49 3.02
CA GLY A 568 -58.97 -31.12 2.40
C GLY A 568 -59.23 -30.65 0.97
N THR A 569 -59.02 -29.36 0.67
CA THR A 569 -59.14 -28.82 -0.70
C THR A 569 -58.10 -29.44 -1.63
N ASN A 570 -56.86 -29.60 -1.17
CA ASN A 570 -55.80 -30.27 -1.94
C ASN A 570 -56.16 -31.74 -2.20
N VAL A 571 -56.70 -32.44 -1.21
CA VAL A 571 -57.21 -33.81 -1.37
C VAL A 571 -58.31 -33.88 -2.44
N LEU A 572 -59.30 -32.98 -2.39
CA LEU A 572 -60.38 -32.92 -3.37
C LEU A 572 -59.84 -32.66 -4.79
N GLU A 573 -58.83 -31.79 -4.92
CA GLU A 573 -58.17 -31.52 -6.19
C GLU A 573 -57.53 -32.78 -6.77
N THR A 574 -56.76 -33.51 -5.96
CA THR A 574 -56.14 -34.77 -6.39
C THR A 574 -57.19 -35.82 -6.77
N ILE A 575 -58.26 -35.98 -5.99
CA ILE A 575 -59.37 -36.91 -6.33
C ILE A 575 -60.02 -36.52 -7.66
N ARG A 576 -60.27 -35.22 -7.86
CA ARG A 576 -60.83 -34.66 -9.09
C ARG A 576 -59.90 -34.89 -10.30
N ASN A 577 -58.60 -34.70 -10.12
CA ASN A 577 -57.60 -34.94 -11.17
C ASN A 577 -57.54 -36.42 -11.55
N VAL A 578 -57.59 -37.34 -10.58
CA VAL A 578 -57.67 -38.79 -10.83
C VAL A 578 -58.97 -39.14 -11.57
N GLN A 579 -60.11 -38.57 -11.20
CA GLN A 579 -61.39 -38.83 -11.88
C GLN A 579 -61.38 -38.33 -13.33
N ASN A 580 -60.87 -37.11 -13.55
CA ASN A 580 -60.74 -36.52 -14.88
C ASN A 580 -59.75 -37.31 -15.75
N GLY A 581 -58.61 -37.70 -15.18
CA GLY A 581 -57.62 -38.55 -15.83
C GLY A 581 -58.22 -39.89 -16.23
N LEU A 582 -58.97 -40.55 -15.34
CA LEU A 582 -59.65 -41.81 -15.64
C LEU A 582 -60.60 -41.71 -16.84
N GLU A 583 -61.36 -40.62 -16.96
CA GLU A 583 -62.23 -40.40 -18.12
C GLU A 583 -61.47 -40.16 -19.41
N MET A 584 -60.38 -39.37 -19.38
CA MET A 584 -59.50 -39.21 -20.54
C MET A 584 -58.91 -40.55 -20.96
N MET A 585 -58.53 -41.37 -19.97
CA MET A 585 -57.95 -42.69 -20.17
C MET A 585 -58.90 -43.73 -20.79
N LYS A 586 -60.22 -43.54 -20.72
CA LYS A 586 -61.21 -44.39 -21.43
C LYS A 586 -61.18 -44.24 -22.95
N THR A 587 -60.48 -43.23 -23.46
CA THR A 587 -60.32 -42.99 -24.91
C THR A 587 -59.02 -43.57 -25.48
N VAL A 588 -58.16 -44.13 -24.62
CA VAL A 588 -56.90 -44.78 -25.02
C VAL A 588 -57.23 -46.20 -25.51
N ASP A 589 -56.76 -46.57 -26.70
CA ASP A 589 -56.92 -47.93 -27.24
C ASP A 589 -55.92 -48.89 -26.60
N ILE A 590 -56.45 -49.84 -25.80
CA ILE A 590 -55.67 -50.75 -24.96
C ILE A 590 -56.00 -52.21 -25.30
N GLU A 591 -56.93 -52.44 -26.24
CA GLU A 591 -57.44 -53.79 -26.54
C GLU A 591 -56.37 -54.73 -27.10
N ASN A 592 -55.27 -54.18 -27.66
CA ASN A 592 -54.16 -54.92 -28.25
C ASN A 592 -52.84 -54.84 -27.46
N LEU A 593 -52.85 -54.31 -26.23
CA LEU A 593 -51.62 -54.07 -25.44
C LEU A 593 -51.37 -55.17 -24.40
N GLY A 594 -50.09 -55.47 -24.15
CA GLY A 594 -49.64 -56.45 -23.14
C GLY A 594 -49.95 -56.06 -21.68
N ILE A 595 -50.62 -54.93 -21.46
CA ILE A 595 -51.05 -54.43 -20.14
C ILE A 595 -52.56 -54.48 -19.93
N LYS A 596 -53.34 -55.02 -20.88
CA LYS A 596 -54.80 -55.01 -20.82
C LYS A 596 -55.35 -55.46 -19.46
N ASP A 597 -54.89 -56.60 -18.93
CA ASP A 597 -55.35 -57.11 -17.63
C ASP A 597 -55.00 -56.16 -16.47
N SER A 598 -53.83 -55.51 -16.52
CA SER A 598 -53.41 -54.53 -15.51
C SER A 598 -54.22 -53.23 -15.62
N TRP A 599 -54.51 -52.79 -16.84
CA TRP A 599 -55.29 -51.59 -17.09
C TRP A 599 -56.76 -51.79 -16.74
N ASP A 600 -57.36 -52.94 -17.11
CA ASP A 600 -58.72 -53.30 -16.73
C ASP A 600 -58.86 -53.40 -15.21
N LEU A 601 -57.84 -53.92 -14.50
CA LEU A 601 -57.79 -53.91 -13.04
C LEU A 601 -57.72 -52.49 -12.47
N LEU A 602 -56.93 -51.59 -13.07
CA LEU A 602 -56.85 -50.19 -12.67
C LEU A 602 -58.18 -49.46 -12.90
N ASP A 603 -58.75 -49.56 -14.11
CA ASP A 603 -60.02 -48.90 -14.48
C ASP A 603 -61.19 -49.42 -13.64
N SER A 604 -61.30 -50.74 -13.45
CA SER A 604 -62.35 -51.33 -12.62
C SER A 604 -62.23 -50.92 -11.16
N SER A 605 -61.01 -50.93 -10.59
CA SER A 605 -60.77 -50.52 -9.19
C SER A 605 -61.07 -49.05 -8.95
N LEU A 606 -60.65 -48.16 -9.87
CA LEU A 606 -60.92 -46.73 -9.77
C LEU A 606 -62.38 -46.40 -10.09
N SER A 607 -62.99 -47.05 -11.08
CA SER A 607 -64.41 -46.88 -11.39
C SER A 607 -65.28 -47.33 -10.20
N GLN A 608 -64.95 -48.45 -9.55
CA GLN A 608 -65.62 -48.90 -8.34
C GLN A 608 -65.43 -47.91 -7.18
N PHE A 609 -64.23 -47.38 -7.01
CA PHE A 609 -63.93 -46.34 -6.02
C PHE A 609 -64.79 -45.08 -6.23
N PHE A 610 -64.86 -44.55 -7.46
CA PHE A 610 -65.69 -43.39 -7.77
C PHE A 610 -67.18 -43.69 -7.71
N GLU A 611 -67.61 -44.92 -8.04
CA GLU A 611 -68.99 -45.35 -7.86
C GLU A 611 -69.37 -45.36 -6.38
N ILE A 612 -68.51 -45.90 -5.50
CA ILE A 612 -68.72 -45.87 -4.04
C ILE A 612 -68.75 -44.42 -3.53
N LEU A 613 -67.81 -43.57 -3.96
CA LEU A 613 -67.79 -42.16 -3.61
C LEU A 613 -69.06 -41.43 -4.06
N SER A 614 -69.57 -41.71 -5.27
CA SER A 614 -70.78 -41.08 -5.82
C SER A 614 -72.07 -41.45 -5.10
N ARG A 615 -72.10 -42.64 -4.48
CA ARG A 615 -73.25 -43.16 -3.71
C ARG A 615 -73.29 -42.56 -2.32
N GLN A 616 -72.16 -42.10 -1.80
CA GLN A 616 -72.09 -41.38 -0.54
C GLN A 616 -72.25 -39.88 -0.80
N LYS A 617 -72.86 -39.15 0.14
CA LYS A 617 -72.61 -37.69 0.18
C LYS A 617 -71.11 -37.56 0.49
N ILE A 618 -70.36 -36.83 -0.33
CA ILE A 618 -68.89 -36.65 -0.19
C ILE A 618 -68.50 -36.31 1.27
N TRP A 619 -69.40 -35.64 1.98
CA TRP A 619 -69.37 -35.22 3.39
C TRP A 619 -69.36 -36.35 4.45
N ASN A 620 -69.71 -37.61 4.11
CA ASN A 620 -69.80 -38.76 5.05
C ASN A 620 -68.78 -39.88 4.74
N SER A 621 -67.66 -39.54 4.13
CA SER A 621 -66.73 -40.49 3.48
C SER A 621 -65.74 -41.21 4.40
N SER A 622 -65.93 -41.16 5.73
CA SER A 622 -65.03 -41.77 6.74
C SER A 622 -64.82 -43.29 6.59
N ASN A 623 -65.60 -43.96 5.75
CA ASN A 623 -65.52 -45.41 5.50
C ASN A 623 -65.12 -45.82 4.06
N VAL A 624 -64.70 -44.89 3.20
CA VAL A 624 -64.24 -45.24 1.84
C VAL A 624 -62.72 -45.39 1.85
N SER A 625 -62.21 -46.56 1.47
CA SER A 625 -60.77 -46.82 1.34
C SER A 625 -60.32 -46.70 -0.11
N PHE A 626 -59.20 -46.03 -0.36
CA PHE A 626 -58.57 -46.03 -1.68
C PHE A 626 -58.05 -47.44 -2.04
N PRO A 627 -58.14 -47.89 -3.31
CA PRO A 627 -57.63 -49.19 -3.71
C PRO A 627 -56.11 -49.32 -3.46
N THR A 628 -55.68 -50.38 -2.78
CA THR A 628 -54.29 -50.55 -2.33
C THR A 628 -53.40 -51.33 -3.31
N ASN A 629 -53.98 -52.26 -4.09
CA ASN A 629 -53.28 -53.16 -5.01
C ASN A 629 -53.42 -52.75 -6.48
N LEU A 630 -53.22 -51.46 -6.78
CA LEU A 630 -53.25 -50.96 -8.15
C LEU A 630 -51.94 -51.29 -8.90
N PRO A 631 -51.98 -51.78 -10.16
CA PRO A 631 -50.80 -52.15 -10.94
C PRO A 631 -50.09 -50.93 -11.58
N ILE A 632 -49.87 -49.88 -10.79
CA ILE A 632 -49.33 -48.58 -11.25
C ILE A 632 -47.93 -48.75 -11.85
N ASP A 633 -47.03 -49.46 -11.17
CA ASP A 633 -45.64 -49.62 -11.64
C ASP A 633 -45.57 -50.45 -12.93
N THR A 634 -46.36 -51.52 -13.02
CA THR A 634 -46.46 -52.36 -14.22
C THR A 634 -46.93 -51.56 -15.44
N ILE A 635 -47.96 -50.72 -15.26
CA ILE A 635 -48.47 -49.86 -16.32
C ILE A 635 -47.45 -48.77 -16.66
N LYS A 636 -46.84 -48.14 -15.64
CA LYS A 636 -45.84 -47.08 -15.81
C LYS A 636 -44.67 -47.56 -16.66
N THR A 637 -44.07 -48.71 -16.33
CA THR A 637 -42.94 -49.29 -17.08
C THR A 637 -43.32 -49.54 -18.55
N PHE A 638 -44.50 -50.09 -18.81
CA PHE A 638 -44.96 -50.33 -20.18
C PHE A 638 -45.18 -49.03 -20.98
N ILE A 639 -45.79 -48.01 -20.37
CA ILE A 639 -46.07 -46.73 -21.03
C ILE A 639 -44.78 -45.94 -21.32
N GLU A 640 -43.76 -46.09 -20.48
CA GLU A 640 -42.44 -45.48 -20.71
C GLU A 640 -41.71 -46.07 -21.92
N ASP A 641 -41.98 -47.34 -22.26
CA ASP A 641 -41.33 -48.10 -23.33
C ASP A 641 -42.05 -48.01 -24.69
N GLU A 642 -43.39 -47.91 -24.70
CA GLU A 642 -44.21 -48.13 -25.92
C GLU A 642 -44.92 -46.87 -26.49
N TYR A 643 -45.08 -45.76 -25.73
CA TYR A 643 -45.87 -44.58 -26.15
C TYR A 643 -45.05 -43.34 -26.55
N GLN A 644 -45.58 -42.53 -27.47
CA GLN A 644 -45.00 -41.24 -27.87
C GLN A 644 -45.17 -40.14 -26.81
N GLU A 645 -44.27 -39.15 -26.82
CA GLU A 645 -44.00 -38.18 -25.72
C GLU A 645 -45.26 -37.52 -25.12
N ASN A 646 -46.23 -37.05 -25.92
CA ASN A 646 -47.42 -36.36 -25.40
C ASN A 646 -48.40 -37.30 -24.69
N GLN A 647 -48.78 -38.42 -25.32
CA GLN A 647 -49.68 -39.40 -24.71
C GLN A 647 -49.03 -40.10 -23.51
N ARG A 648 -47.72 -40.34 -23.60
CA ARG A 648 -46.91 -40.83 -22.48
C ARG A 648 -46.99 -39.89 -21.27
N ASN A 649 -46.81 -38.59 -21.47
CA ASN A 649 -46.84 -37.62 -20.37
C ASN A 649 -48.23 -37.52 -19.72
N ASP A 650 -49.31 -37.58 -20.49
CA ASP A 650 -50.68 -37.53 -19.95
C ASP A 650 -50.98 -38.77 -19.08
N ILE A 651 -50.59 -39.96 -19.54
CA ILE A 651 -50.75 -41.21 -18.78
C ILE A 651 -49.85 -41.22 -17.54
N LEU A 652 -48.60 -40.77 -17.64
CA LEU A 652 -47.69 -40.69 -16.50
C LEU A 652 -48.15 -39.66 -15.45
N ASN A 653 -48.69 -38.52 -15.86
CA ASN A 653 -49.28 -37.54 -14.95
C ASN A 653 -50.50 -38.11 -14.22
N PHE A 654 -51.39 -38.81 -14.92
CA PHE A 654 -52.52 -39.52 -14.30
C PHE A 654 -52.05 -40.56 -13.28
N LEU A 655 -51.09 -41.41 -13.63
CA LEU A 655 -50.52 -42.41 -12.71
C LEU A 655 -49.84 -41.75 -11.50
N LYS A 656 -49.22 -40.59 -11.68
CA LYS A 656 -48.62 -39.79 -10.60
C LYS A 656 -49.68 -39.26 -9.65
N GLU A 657 -50.80 -38.72 -10.14
CA GLU A 657 -51.90 -38.25 -9.28
C GLU A 657 -52.52 -39.41 -8.46
N ILE A 658 -52.65 -40.60 -9.06
CA ILE A 658 -53.05 -41.82 -8.33
C ILE A 658 -52.03 -42.15 -7.23
N GLN A 659 -50.73 -42.03 -7.55
CA GLN A 659 -49.66 -42.30 -6.60
C GLN A 659 -49.66 -41.29 -5.44
N ILE A 660 -49.85 -39.99 -5.70
CA ILE A 660 -49.99 -38.94 -4.69
C ILE A 660 -51.17 -39.26 -3.75
N LEU A 661 -52.32 -39.63 -4.29
CA LEU A 661 -53.49 -40.00 -3.48
C LEU A 661 -53.21 -41.23 -2.60
N LYS A 662 -52.42 -42.18 -3.10
CA LYS A 662 -52.00 -43.38 -2.37
C LYS A 662 -50.95 -43.10 -1.29
N THR A 663 -49.95 -42.27 -1.56
CA THR A 663 -48.80 -42.06 -0.67
C THR A 663 -48.99 -40.87 0.27
N ASP A 664 -49.37 -39.72 -0.28
CA ASP A 664 -49.34 -38.43 0.42
C ASP A 664 -50.68 -38.16 1.14
N PHE A 665 -51.74 -38.84 0.70
CA PHE A 665 -53.09 -38.72 1.23
C PHE A 665 -53.71 -40.07 1.63
N HIS A 666 -52.92 -40.98 2.19
CA HIS A 666 -53.42 -42.28 2.68
C HIS A 666 -54.52 -42.16 3.76
N GLU A 667 -54.58 -41.03 4.48
CA GLU A 667 -55.66 -40.66 5.43
C GLU A 667 -56.64 -39.61 4.87
N TYR A 668 -56.86 -39.59 3.55
CA TYR A 668 -57.74 -38.60 2.93
C TYR A 668 -59.16 -38.50 3.56
N PRO A 669 -59.80 -39.58 4.07
CA PRO A 669 -61.13 -39.45 4.69
C PRO A 669 -61.11 -38.58 5.94
N ASN A 670 -60.09 -38.71 6.79
CA ASN A 670 -59.90 -37.89 7.99
C ASN A 670 -59.62 -36.42 7.63
N LYS A 671 -58.86 -36.17 6.56
CA LYS A 671 -58.60 -34.80 6.05
C LYS A 671 -59.89 -34.14 5.53
N LEU A 672 -60.73 -34.88 4.80
CA LEU A 672 -62.03 -34.39 4.31
C LEU A 672 -63.04 -34.18 5.44
N GLU A 673 -63.06 -35.05 6.45
CA GLU A 673 -63.90 -34.92 7.64
C GLU A 673 -63.57 -33.63 8.42
N LYS A 674 -62.29 -33.38 8.71
CA LYS A 674 -61.85 -32.15 9.38
C LYS A 674 -62.14 -30.89 8.57
N MET A 675 -61.95 -30.94 7.25
CA MET A 675 -62.36 -29.84 6.36
C MET A 675 -63.86 -29.56 6.49
N ASN A 676 -64.71 -30.59 6.54
CA ASN A 676 -66.15 -30.42 6.68
C ASN A 676 -66.56 -29.79 8.00
N GLU A 677 -65.96 -30.24 9.10
CA GLU A 677 -66.19 -29.64 10.41
C GLU A 677 -65.85 -28.14 10.41
N ALA A 678 -64.72 -27.77 9.79
CA ALA A 678 -64.30 -26.37 9.65
C ALA A 678 -65.22 -25.58 8.69
N MET A 679 -65.63 -26.15 7.55
CA MET A 679 -66.60 -25.51 6.63
C MET A 679 -67.95 -25.27 7.30
N GLU A 680 -68.45 -26.21 8.10
CA GLU A 680 -69.71 -26.07 8.88
C GLU A 680 -69.59 -24.96 9.94
N LYS A 681 -68.46 -24.87 10.65
CA LYS A 681 -68.17 -23.73 11.55
C LYS A 681 -68.23 -22.39 10.80
N MET A 682 -67.64 -22.31 9.60
CA MET A 682 -67.68 -21.10 8.77
C MET A 682 -69.11 -20.72 8.40
N LYS A 683 -69.89 -21.67 7.86
CA LYS A 683 -71.26 -21.44 7.39
C LYS A 683 -72.16 -20.93 8.51
N ARG A 684 -72.12 -21.57 9.69
CA ARG A 684 -72.89 -21.13 10.86
C ARG A 684 -72.60 -19.69 11.26
N TRP A 685 -71.33 -19.31 11.26
CA TRP A 685 -70.92 -17.95 11.59
C TRP A 685 -71.35 -16.92 10.55
N GLU A 686 -71.36 -17.26 9.27
CA GLU A 686 -71.91 -16.40 8.21
C GLU A 686 -73.43 -16.22 8.33
N ASP A 687 -74.16 -17.29 8.66
CA ASP A 687 -75.60 -17.25 8.89
C ASP A 687 -75.97 -16.40 10.12
N GLU A 688 -75.16 -16.48 11.19
CA GLU A 688 -75.30 -15.65 12.40
C GLU A 688 -75.06 -14.17 12.12
N LYS A 689 -74.15 -13.83 11.19
CA LYS A 689 -73.95 -12.43 10.74
C LYS A 689 -75.12 -11.88 9.92
N MET A 690 -75.79 -12.70 9.12
CA MET A 690 -76.93 -12.27 8.29
C MET A 690 -78.22 -12.07 9.10
N ASN A 691 -78.31 -12.62 10.32
CA ASN A 691 -79.43 -12.43 11.23
C ASN A 691 -79.02 -11.65 12.49
N PRO A 692 -78.88 -10.32 12.44
CA PRO A 692 -78.95 -9.55 13.67
C PRO A 692 -80.37 -9.73 14.19
N VAL A 693 -80.56 -10.54 15.23
CA VAL A 693 -81.81 -10.59 15.97
C VAL A 693 -82.03 -9.18 16.52
N LYS A 694 -82.76 -8.35 15.77
CA LYS A 694 -83.42 -7.17 16.32
C LYS A 694 -84.44 -7.71 17.31
N THR A 695 -84.07 -7.85 18.57
CA THR A 695 -85.03 -7.77 19.65
C THR A 695 -85.66 -6.38 19.57
N MET A 696 -86.80 -6.28 18.89
CA MET A 696 -87.75 -5.20 19.12
C MET A 696 -88.17 -5.31 20.58
N VAL A 697 -87.64 -4.41 21.41
CA VAL A 697 -88.22 -4.14 22.72
C VAL A 697 -89.50 -3.38 22.46
N ASP A 698 -90.63 -4.06 22.66
CA ASP A 698 -91.94 -3.44 22.69
C ASP A 698 -92.06 -2.66 24.01
N CYS A 699 -91.98 -1.33 23.93
CA CYS A 699 -92.03 -0.43 25.10
C CYS A 699 -93.46 -0.15 25.55
N PHE A 700 -94.25 -1.19 25.79
CA PHE A 700 -95.51 -1.09 26.52
C PHE A 700 -95.48 -2.07 27.70
N GLU A 701 -95.57 -1.51 28.90
CA GLU A 701 -95.65 -2.18 30.22
C GLU A 701 -94.32 -2.60 30.88
N MET A 702 -93.69 -1.68 31.62
CA MET A 702 -93.59 -1.77 33.09
C MET A 702 -92.70 -0.65 33.66
N GLU A 703 -93.24 0.03 34.68
CA GLU A 703 -92.51 0.90 35.59
C GLU A 703 -91.48 0.10 36.41
N CYS A 704 -90.25 0.60 36.55
CA CYS A 704 -89.61 0.76 37.86
C CYS A 704 -88.23 1.45 37.77
N ASN A 705 -88.13 2.60 38.44
CA ASN A 705 -87.06 3.05 39.33
C ASN A 705 -85.64 2.50 39.11
N ALA A 706 -84.78 3.35 38.55
CA ALA A 706 -83.37 3.41 38.97
C ALA A 706 -82.91 4.87 39.01
N SER A 707 -82.65 5.33 40.22
CA SER A 707 -82.16 6.67 40.54
C SER A 707 -80.64 6.74 40.41
N LEU A 708 -80.17 7.90 39.91
CA LEU A 708 -78.89 8.57 40.22
C LEU A 708 -77.56 7.92 39.79
N LYS A 709 -76.82 8.61 38.91
CA LYS A 709 -75.90 9.69 39.31
C LYS A 709 -75.43 10.51 38.09
N LEU A 710 -75.71 11.81 38.12
CA LEU A 710 -75.07 12.83 37.31
C LEU A 710 -74.01 13.55 38.14
N LEU A 711 -73.04 14.15 37.44
CA LEU A 711 -72.00 15.13 37.80
C LEU A 711 -70.57 14.53 37.83
N LYS A 712 -69.58 15.11 37.16
CA LYS A 712 -69.33 16.54 36.90
C LYS A 712 -68.53 16.73 35.60
N ALA A 713 -68.94 17.71 34.79
CA ALA A 713 -68.04 18.46 33.92
C ALA A 713 -67.55 19.69 34.70
N SER A 714 -66.25 19.98 34.68
CA SER A 714 -65.70 21.35 34.48
C SER A 714 -64.17 21.35 34.41
N ASN A 715 -63.69 22.14 33.44
CA ASN A 715 -62.34 22.65 33.14
C ASN A 715 -61.39 21.75 32.34
#